data_AF-A0A3D0H095-F1
#
_entry.id   AF-A0A3D0H095-F1
#
_cell.length_a   1.000
_cell.length_b   1.000
_cell.length_c   1.000
_cell.angle_alpha   90.00
_cell.angle_beta   90.00
_cell.angle_gamma   90.00
#
_symmetry.space_group_name_H-M   'P 1'
#
loop_
_entity.id
_entity.type
_entity.pdbx_description
1 polymer ?
#
loop_
_entity_poly.entity_id
_entity_poly.type
_entity_poly.pdbx_seq_one_letter_code
_entity_poly.pdbx_strand_id
1 'polypeptide(L)'
;MKSVDSKERTGFPLFGVLAMLLFFTGTAIKYLPTETSRPKPADMRPVSCESAQDVDARMWHDPFTITKRHADDRKPEDATEGDKRTFKRLQGEIGASLDAGNVTILAVMTLPGLHSENAEHLRRMRFAVLAGLSKTGYVPNDECHLGYVHDFISSSVSPSARSHSPPLEKPDTLMRTLHLPSSSPNAVPPFAFTSSTAPSTCSVERSAMVAQLIPYEWYRGSKEALLDGGGQQQKTPKAAVLVLWLSEEILSEQPLIKLHAILRKLWPAVVDGGNAVKKPRFVVLGPASAGMLDKMVQPQPGFFHTGMGSHQREAEDPCTLARHWFEKRGVEFISPLVGIDAPSTACPKDADDSRDLGGWFRSRLLVIVHSPLRLCEALLDELNLRFAAPGGNDPKVTNRIVLIADWDTMAGRRLPQAFVDAMGKKNLPADLALHVGYLRGLSGDAEAVKTADKDGAKDASKTTGLFQSVTSGVPAEGTSQRDYVKRLAAALDKDIDSIEQLKGGVKQKVKAIGLLGSDVQDKLLLLEELRPRFQDLVFFTTDLDARHLDAGVKRWTRNLVVVSSFGLRLIDDHGDVSQGSVPPFRDSQQTAIFTATQLALTNQASQAKDTGGQYLRDTPPRVFEIGRTEAVDLSPQVTPTPRKIHPVPFGFQLGWYHAKLFKFISIFLL
;
A
#
# COMPACT_ATOMS: atom_id res chain seq x y z
N MET A 1 93.62 -12.73 -32.89
CA MET A 1 93.61 -11.25 -32.77
C MET A 1 92.18 -10.77 -32.85
N LYS A 2 91.74 -10.06 -31.80
CA LYS A 2 90.61 -9.14 -31.65
C LYS A 2 89.15 -9.62 -31.84
N SER A 3 88.37 -9.26 -30.82
CA SER A 3 86.93 -9.33 -30.65
C SER A 3 86.19 -8.34 -31.56
N VAL A 4 84.90 -8.66 -31.83
CA VAL A 4 83.84 -7.66 -31.96
C VAL A 4 82.60 -8.19 -31.26
N ASP A 5 82.13 -7.42 -30.28
CA ASP A 5 80.91 -7.60 -29.49
C ASP A 5 79.64 -7.68 -30.36
N SER A 6 78.76 -8.64 -30.06
CA SER A 6 77.34 -8.60 -30.44
C SER A 6 76.51 -8.14 -29.24
N LYS A 7 76.13 -6.87 -29.26
CA LYS A 7 75.29 -6.23 -28.24
C LYS A 7 73.83 -6.68 -28.40
N GLU A 8 73.32 -7.48 -27.45
CA GLU A 8 71.90 -7.83 -27.35
C GLU A 8 71.04 -6.57 -27.19
N ARG A 9 70.06 -6.38 -28.08
CA ARG A 9 69.02 -5.35 -27.95
C ARG A 9 67.87 -5.94 -27.13
N THR A 10 67.77 -5.52 -25.87
CA THR A 10 66.62 -5.75 -25.01
C THR A 10 65.40 -5.02 -25.59
N GLY A 11 64.47 -5.77 -26.18
CA GLY A 11 63.21 -5.23 -26.68
C GLY A 11 62.31 -4.81 -25.52
N PHE A 12 62.00 -3.51 -25.44
CA PHE A 12 61.03 -2.97 -24.49
C PHE A 12 59.65 -3.61 -24.74
N PRO A 13 58.93 -4.09 -23.71
CA PRO A 13 57.65 -4.80 -23.88
C PRO A 13 56.50 -3.82 -24.17
N LEU A 14 56.51 -3.26 -25.38
CA LEU A 14 55.58 -2.21 -25.82
C LEU A 14 54.10 -2.62 -25.68
N PHE A 15 53.80 -3.89 -25.92
CA PHE A 15 52.45 -4.45 -25.79
C PHE A 15 51.97 -4.51 -24.34
N GLY A 16 52.86 -4.80 -23.38
CA GLY A 16 52.51 -4.83 -21.96
C GLY A 16 52.18 -3.44 -21.43
N VAL A 17 52.94 -2.43 -21.86
CA VAL A 17 52.69 -1.03 -21.51
C VAL A 17 51.38 -0.55 -22.12
N LEU A 18 51.10 -0.86 -23.39
CA LEU A 18 49.86 -0.47 -24.05
C LEU A 18 48.62 -1.10 -23.39
N ALA A 19 48.70 -2.37 -23.00
CA ALA A 19 47.61 -3.07 -22.31
C ALA A 19 47.33 -2.49 -20.93
N MET A 20 48.37 -2.14 -20.15
CA MET A 20 48.18 -1.42 -18.89
C MET A 20 47.54 -0.06 -19.12
N LEU A 21 48.01 0.70 -20.12
CA LEU A 21 47.50 2.05 -20.39
C LEU A 21 46.01 2.00 -20.75
N LEU A 22 45.60 1.05 -21.60
CA LEU A 22 44.19 0.80 -21.91
C LEU A 22 43.36 0.42 -20.69
N PHE A 23 43.87 -0.45 -19.82
CA PHE A 23 43.21 -0.85 -18.58
C PHE A 23 43.04 0.33 -17.61
N PHE A 24 44.06 1.17 -17.47
CA PHE A 24 44.01 2.40 -16.66
C PHE A 24 43.08 3.46 -17.27
N THR A 25 43.06 3.65 -18.58
CA THR A 25 42.06 4.56 -19.21
C THR A 25 40.64 4.04 -19.09
N GLY A 26 40.42 2.73 -19.27
CA GLY A 26 39.09 2.13 -19.14
C GLY A 26 38.55 2.19 -17.71
N THR A 27 39.42 1.97 -16.71
CA THR A 27 39.05 2.17 -15.31
C THR A 27 38.83 3.65 -14.99
N ALA A 28 39.69 4.56 -15.45
CA ALA A 28 39.51 5.99 -15.24
C ALA A 28 38.19 6.51 -15.82
N ILE A 29 37.81 6.10 -17.04
CA ILE A 29 36.53 6.48 -17.67
C ILE A 29 35.33 5.95 -16.86
N LYS A 30 35.45 4.75 -16.24
CA LYS A 30 34.40 4.17 -15.39
C LYS A 30 34.22 4.94 -14.07
N TYR A 31 35.27 5.61 -13.58
CA TYR A 31 35.27 6.37 -12.31
C TYR A 31 35.20 7.89 -12.49
N LEU A 32 35.31 8.40 -13.72
CA LEU A 32 35.00 9.79 -14.04
C LEU A 32 33.49 10.00 -13.91
N PRO A 33 33.03 10.86 -12.99
CA PRO A 33 31.62 11.20 -12.91
C PRO A 33 31.24 11.84 -14.25
N THR A 34 30.30 11.22 -14.97
CA THR A 34 29.74 11.83 -16.16
C THR A 34 28.94 13.04 -15.70
N GLU A 35 29.54 14.22 -15.79
CA GLU A 35 28.82 15.46 -15.56
C GLU A 35 27.72 15.53 -16.61
N THR A 36 26.47 15.37 -16.15
CA THR A 36 25.33 15.57 -17.03
C THR A 36 25.37 17.01 -17.51
N SER A 37 25.31 17.26 -18.82
CA SER A 37 25.16 18.60 -19.42
C SER A 37 23.81 19.27 -19.10
N ARG A 38 23.14 18.84 -18.02
CA ARG A 38 21.94 19.48 -17.52
C ARG A 38 22.38 20.81 -16.88
N PRO A 39 21.80 21.95 -17.29
CA PRO A 39 22.08 23.22 -16.63
C PRO A 39 21.83 23.09 -15.13
N LYS A 40 22.70 23.71 -14.32
CA LYS A 40 22.57 23.69 -12.86
C LYS A 40 21.25 24.38 -12.49
N PRO A 41 20.50 23.89 -11.47
CA PRO A 41 19.19 24.46 -11.11
C PRO A 41 19.24 25.96 -10.79
N ALA A 42 20.39 26.50 -10.39
CA ALA A 42 20.61 27.93 -10.17
C ALA A 42 20.46 28.80 -11.44
N ASP A 43 20.59 28.21 -12.64
CA ASP A 43 20.48 28.92 -13.92
C ASP A 43 19.04 28.93 -14.48
N MET A 44 18.12 28.19 -13.86
CA MET A 44 16.70 28.24 -14.20
C MET A 44 16.02 29.32 -13.36
N ARG A 45 15.61 30.42 -14.00
CA ARG A 45 14.74 31.40 -13.33
C ARG A 45 13.39 30.72 -13.07
N PRO A 46 12.90 30.65 -11.82
CA PRO A 46 11.55 30.18 -11.57
C PRO A 46 10.58 31.12 -12.31
N VAL A 47 9.72 30.55 -13.13
CA VAL A 47 8.59 31.30 -13.69
C VAL A 47 7.66 31.55 -12.50
N SER A 48 7.52 32.80 -12.07
CA SER A 48 6.59 33.15 -11.01
C SER A 48 5.16 32.86 -11.48
N CYS A 49 4.60 31.73 -11.07
CA CYS A 49 3.21 31.40 -11.32
C CYS A 49 2.33 32.17 -10.32
N GLU A 50 1.38 32.97 -10.82
CA GLU A 50 0.33 33.58 -9.97
C GLU A 50 -0.62 32.53 -9.37
N SER A 51 -0.56 31.29 -9.87
CA SER A 51 -1.28 30.11 -9.37
C SER A 51 -1.04 29.85 -7.87
N ALA A 52 -1.99 29.19 -7.21
CA ALA A 52 -1.82 28.63 -5.88
C ALA A 52 -1.12 27.25 -5.91
N GLN A 53 -1.01 26.64 -7.09
CA GLN A 53 -0.09 25.53 -7.37
C GLN A 53 1.27 26.11 -7.76
N ASP A 54 2.16 26.27 -6.77
CA ASP A 54 3.48 26.89 -6.94
C ASP A 54 4.64 25.99 -6.46
N VAL A 55 4.34 24.76 -6.01
CA VAL A 55 5.35 23.83 -5.51
C VAL A 55 5.92 22.96 -6.63
N ASP A 56 7.16 23.21 -7.04
CA ASP A 56 7.88 22.44 -8.06
C ASP A 56 7.87 20.92 -7.77
N ALA A 57 7.14 20.16 -8.59
CA ALA A 57 7.03 18.72 -8.46
C ALA A 57 6.86 18.05 -9.82
N ARG A 58 7.65 16.98 -10.04
CA ARG A 58 7.37 16.05 -11.14
C ARG A 58 6.17 15.17 -10.78
N MET A 59 5.49 14.67 -11.80
CA MET A 59 4.33 13.78 -11.65
C MET A 59 4.62 12.48 -10.88
N TRP A 60 5.88 12.04 -10.82
CA TRP A 60 6.30 10.83 -10.10
C TRP A 60 6.89 11.10 -8.70
N HIS A 61 6.86 12.35 -8.23
CA HIS A 61 7.33 12.67 -6.88
C HIS A 61 6.23 12.44 -5.83
N ASP A 62 6.67 12.17 -4.59
CA ASP A 62 5.80 12.12 -3.41
C ASP A 62 5.22 13.51 -3.12
N PRO A 63 3.89 13.68 -3.12
CA PRO A 63 3.25 14.98 -2.92
C PRO A 63 3.49 15.54 -1.52
N PHE A 64 3.63 14.70 -0.47
CA PHE A 64 3.80 15.18 0.91
C PHE A 64 5.23 15.63 1.19
N THR A 65 6.21 14.83 0.74
CA THR A 65 7.62 15.12 1.01
C THR A 65 8.05 16.43 0.32
N ILE A 66 7.57 16.69 -0.90
CA ILE A 66 7.89 17.92 -1.61
C ILE A 66 7.17 19.12 -1.00
N THR A 67 5.88 19.02 -0.69
CA THR A 67 5.18 20.15 -0.06
C THR A 67 5.74 20.47 1.31
N LYS A 68 6.18 19.46 2.07
CA LYS A 68 6.84 19.67 3.36
C LYS A 68 8.16 20.40 3.20
N ARG A 69 9.04 19.94 2.31
CA ARG A 69 10.31 20.65 2.00
C ARG A 69 10.07 22.08 1.57
N HIS A 70 9.12 22.30 0.66
CA HIS A 70 8.76 23.64 0.21
C HIS A 70 8.21 24.52 1.35
N ALA A 71 7.42 23.95 2.27
CA ALA A 71 6.90 24.68 3.42
C ALA A 71 8.02 25.04 4.43
N ASP A 72 8.97 24.13 4.65
CA ASP A 72 10.12 24.31 5.54
C ASP A 72 11.13 25.34 4.99
N ASP A 73 11.33 25.36 3.67
CA ASP A 73 12.24 26.29 2.98
C ASP A 73 11.69 27.72 2.86
N ARG A 74 10.40 27.92 3.14
CA ARG A 74 9.72 29.21 2.99
C ARG A 74 10.11 30.17 4.13
N LYS A 75 10.44 31.41 3.78
CA LYS A 75 10.80 32.40 4.80
C LYS A 75 9.55 33.04 5.41
N PRO A 76 9.58 33.48 6.68
CA PRO A 76 8.45 34.14 7.33
C PRO A 76 7.97 35.42 6.61
N GLU A 77 8.89 36.10 5.93
CA GLU A 77 8.62 37.30 5.11
C GLU A 77 7.72 37.01 3.90
N ASP A 78 7.75 35.78 3.37
CA ASP A 78 6.89 35.32 2.27
C ASP A 78 5.44 35.05 2.73
N ALA A 79 5.14 35.14 4.03
CA ALA A 79 3.83 34.84 4.61
C ALA A 79 2.85 36.04 4.64
N THR A 80 3.22 37.21 4.10
CA THR A 80 2.41 38.44 4.25
C THR A 80 1.70 38.89 2.96
N GLU A 81 0.47 39.38 3.18
CA GLU A 81 -0.63 39.78 2.26
C GLU A 81 -1.19 38.70 1.33
N GLY A 82 -2.09 37.88 1.88
CA GLY A 82 -2.98 36.99 1.14
C GLY A 82 -2.44 35.58 0.95
N ASP A 83 -2.18 34.85 2.05
CA ASP A 83 -1.69 33.48 2.00
C ASP A 83 -2.56 32.60 1.07
N LYS A 84 -1.96 32.22 -0.08
CA LYS A 84 -2.55 31.37 -1.10
C LYS A 84 -2.89 29.97 -0.57
N ARG A 85 -2.29 29.55 0.55
CA ARG A 85 -2.39 28.20 1.14
C ARG A 85 -3.51 28.07 2.17
N THR A 86 -4.56 28.88 2.02
CA THR A 86 -5.73 28.88 2.90
C THR A 86 -6.90 28.15 2.24
N PHE A 87 -7.73 27.48 3.05
CA PHE A 87 -8.99 26.91 2.58
C PHE A 87 -9.90 27.94 1.91
N LYS A 88 -9.86 29.22 2.33
CA LYS A 88 -10.63 30.30 1.72
C LYS A 88 -10.26 30.55 0.26
N ARG A 89 -8.96 30.48 -0.08
CA ARG A 89 -8.51 30.61 -1.47
C ARG A 89 -9.00 29.43 -2.31
N LEU A 90 -8.79 28.21 -1.81
CA LEU A 90 -9.22 26.99 -2.49
C LEU A 90 -10.75 26.91 -2.67
N GLN A 91 -11.53 27.40 -1.69
CA GLN A 91 -12.98 27.58 -1.83
C GLN A 91 -13.33 28.49 -3.02
N GLY A 92 -12.61 29.60 -3.19
CA GLY A 92 -12.79 30.51 -4.33
C GLY A 92 -12.50 29.85 -5.67
N GLU A 93 -11.45 29.02 -5.74
CA GLU A 93 -11.11 28.24 -6.95
C GLU A 93 -12.17 27.18 -7.29
N ILE A 94 -12.71 26.50 -6.26
CA ILE A 94 -13.83 25.56 -6.41
C ILE A 94 -15.07 26.31 -6.92
N GLY A 95 -15.39 27.47 -6.34
CA GLY A 95 -16.52 28.31 -6.76
C GLY A 95 -16.40 28.73 -8.23
N ALA A 96 -15.25 29.28 -8.63
CA ALA A 96 -15.00 29.68 -10.01
C ALA A 96 -15.08 28.50 -11.00
N SER A 97 -14.61 27.33 -10.60
CA SER A 97 -14.70 26.11 -11.41
C SER A 97 -16.14 25.59 -11.53
N LEU A 98 -16.97 25.75 -10.50
CA LEU A 98 -18.39 25.41 -10.52
C LEU A 98 -19.21 26.37 -11.40
N ASP A 99 -18.85 27.65 -11.42
CA ASP A 99 -19.46 28.61 -12.35
C ASP A 99 -19.22 28.17 -13.80
N ALA A 100 -17.99 27.71 -14.10
CA ALA A 100 -17.58 27.22 -15.41
C ALA A 100 -18.17 25.85 -15.80
N GLY A 101 -18.49 24.99 -14.84
CA GLY A 101 -19.12 23.69 -15.09
C GLY A 101 -19.14 22.75 -13.89
N ASN A 102 -18.83 21.46 -14.09
CA ASN A 102 -18.96 20.44 -13.06
C ASN A 102 -17.61 20.22 -12.35
N VAL A 103 -17.62 20.14 -11.02
CA VAL A 103 -16.42 19.88 -10.21
C VAL A 103 -16.58 18.57 -9.46
N THR A 104 -15.60 17.68 -9.59
CA THR A 104 -15.44 16.50 -8.70
C THR A 104 -14.27 16.73 -7.76
N ILE A 105 -14.50 16.58 -6.47
CA ILE A 105 -13.48 16.58 -5.42
C ILE A 105 -13.14 15.13 -5.14
N LEU A 106 -11.93 14.72 -5.50
CA LEU A 106 -11.41 13.37 -5.35
C LEU A 106 -10.41 13.34 -4.19
N ALA A 107 -10.85 12.91 -3.01
CA ALA A 107 -9.99 12.74 -1.85
C ALA A 107 -9.35 11.35 -1.88
N VAL A 108 -8.03 11.28 -1.94
CA VAL A 108 -7.27 10.03 -2.00
C VAL A 108 -6.55 9.82 -0.67
N MET A 109 -6.97 8.80 0.07
CA MET A 109 -6.34 8.41 1.33
C MET A 109 -5.04 7.66 1.06
N THR A 110 -4.00 7.94 1.85
CA THR A 110 -2.67 7.37 1.62
C THR A 110 -2.00 6.89 2.90
N LEU A 111 -1.14 5.88 2.79
CA LEU A 111 -0.28 5.44 3.90
C LEU A 111 0.69 6.57 4.33
N PRO A 112 1.08 6.61 5.62
CA PRO A 112 2.08 7.58 6.10
C PRO A 112 3.47 7.28 5.54
N GLY A 113 4.19 8.31 5.08
CA GLY A 113 5.45 8.19 4.32
C GLY A 113 6.74 7.92 5.12
N LEU A 114 6.68 7.34 6.32
CA LEU A 114 7.86 7.17 7.19
C LEU A 114 8.85 6.07 6.73
N HIS A 115 8.44 5.19 5.83
CA HIS A 115 9.25 4.05 5.34
C HIS A 115 9.44 4.15 3.82
N SER A 116 10.57 3.66 3.30
CA SER A 116 10.89 3.68 1.86
C SER A 116 9.85 2.96 0.99
N GLU A 117 9.32 1.82 1.45
CA GLU A 117 8.22 1.12 0.78
C GLU A 117 6.92 1.92 0.79
N ASN A 118 6.62 2.66 1.86
CA ASN A 118 5.45 3.56 1.87
C ASN A 118 5.65 4.70 0.87
N ALA A 119 6.86 5.28 0.78
CA ALA A 119 7.17 6.30 -0.21
C ALA A 119 7.07 5.78 -1.66
N GLU A 120 7.50 4.54 -1.90
CA GLU A 120 7.31 3.89 -3.21
C GLU A 120 5.82 3.61 -3.49
N HIS A 121 5.08 3.11 -2.51
CA HIS A 121 3.63 2.91 -2.62
C HIS A 121 2.91 4.22 -2.94
N LEU A 122 3.27 5.33 -2.30
CA LEU A 122 2.73 6.67 -2.60
C LEU A 122 2.97 7.08 -4.05
N ARG A 123 4.20 6.91 -4.56
CA ARG A 123 4.53 7.21 -5.96
C ARG A 123 3.73 6.35 -6.93
N ARG A 124 3.59 5.05 -6.62
CA ARG A 124 2.81 4.10 -7.41
C ARG A 124 1.33 4.43 -7.43
N MET A 125 0.77 4.80 -6.29
CA MET A 125 -0.62 5.24 -6.16
C MET A 125 -0.87 6.54 -6.91
N ARG A 126 0.01 7.54 -6.78
CA ARG A 126 -0.10 8.79 -7.55
C ARG A 126 -0.14 8.48 -9.05
N PHE A 127 0.82 7.71 -9.55
CA PHE A 127 0.84 7.28 -10.95
C PHE A 127 -0.48 6.63 -11.40
N ALA A 128 -1.05 5.72 -10.60
CA ALA A 128 -2.29 5.03 -10.93
C ALA A 128 -3.51 5.98 -11.00
N VAL A 129 -3.62 6.94 -10.06
CA VAL A 129 -4.66 7.98 -10.09
C VAL A 129 -4.51 8.86 -11.33
N LEU A 130 -3.28 9.32 -11.63
CA LEU A 130 -3.02 10.17 -12.79
C LEU A 130 -3.30 9.45 -14.12
N ALA A 131 -2.92 8.18 -14.22
CA ALA A 131 -3.24 7.35 -15.36
C ALA A 131 -4.75 7.17 -15.53
N GLY A 132 -5.49 6.98 -14.43
CA GLY A 132 -6.96 6.86 -14.45
C GLY A 132 -7.65 8.15 -14.91
N LEU A 133 -7.18 9.30 -14.42
CA LEU A 133 -7.62 10.63 -14.86
C LEU A 133 -7.35 10.84 -16.35
N SER A 134 -6.14 10.54 -16.81
CA SER A 134 -5.77 10.65 -18.23
C SER A 134 -6.64 9.76 -19.11
N LYS A 135 -6.87 8.51 -18.72
CA LYS A 135 -7.69 7.56 -19.47
C LYS A 135 -9.16 7.99 -19.55
N THR A 136 -9.65 8.75 -18.58
CA THR A 136 -11.01 9.31 -18.56
C THR A 136 -11.09 10.70 -19.20
N GLY A 137 -10.01 11.15 -19.85
CA GLY A 137 -9.99 12.39 -20.63
C GLY A 137 -9.66 13.64 -19.84
N TYR A 138 -9.10 13.51 -18.63
CA TYR A 138 -8.64 14.65 -17.84
C TYR A 138 -7.15 14.92 -18.03
N VAL A 139 -6.79 16.20 -18.10
CA VAL A 139 -5.40 16.67 -18.17
C VAL A 139 -5.11 17.60 -17.00
N PRO A 140 -3.88 17.60 -16.45
CA PRO A 140 -3.50 18.51 -15.37
C PRO A 140 -3.64 19.97 -15.81
N ASN A 141 -4.05 20.83 -14.89
CA ASN A 141 -4.02 22.28 -15.10
C ASN A 141 -2.60 22.81 -15.05
N ASP A 142 -1.76 22.21 -14.21
CA ASP A 142 -0.33 22.50 -14.06
C ASP A 142 0.45 21.18 -13.99
N GLU A 143 1.36 20.97 -14.94
CA GLU A 143 2.14 19.73 -15.06
C GLU A 143 3.38 19.71 -14.16
N CYS A 144 3.78 20.87 -13.64
CA CYS A 144 5.04 21.08 -12.95
C CYS A 144 4.86 21.46 -11.49
N HIS A 145 3.66 21.85 -11.05
CA HIS A 145 3.46 22.35 -9.68
C HIS A 145 2.29 21.71 -8.93
N LEU A 146 2.52 21.47 -7.63
CA LEU A 146 1.49 21.11 -6.65
C LEU A 146 0.99 22.35 -5.90
N GLY A 147 -0.25 22.29 -5.45
CA GLY A 147 -0.76 23.19 -4.41
C GLY A 147 -0.80 22.48 -3.05
N TYR A 148 -0.88 23.25 -1.97
CA TYR A 148 -1.22 22.70 -0.67
C TYR A 148 -1.99 23.70 0.20
N VAL A 149 -2.75 23.20 1.16
CA VAL A 149 -3.41 24.02 2.19
C VAL A 149 -2.94 23.63 3.59
N HIS A 150 -2.89 24.62 4.49
CA HIS A 150 -2.69 24.38 5.91
C HIS A 150 -4.01 24.02 6.59
N ASP A 151 -4.04 22.87 7.24
CA ASP A 151 -5.10 22.48 8.15
C ASP A 151 -4.66 22.63 9.60
N PHE A 152 -5.21 23.66 10.25
CA PHE A 152 -5.08 23.86 11.70
C PHE A 152 -6.25 23.13 12.36
N ILE A 153 -6.07 21.85 12.65
CA ILE A 153 -6.97 21.12 13.55
C ILE A 153 -6.42 21.32 14.97
N SER A 154 -7.22 21.93 15.85
CA SER A 154 -6.89 21.98 17.28
C SER A 154 -6.82 20.56 17.81
N SER A 155 -5.62 20.09 18.18
CA SER A 155 -5.45 18.87 18.96
C SER A 155 -5.92 19.12 20.39
N SER A 156 -7.24 19.22 20.61
CA SER A 156 -7.78 19.19 21.97
C SER A 156 -7.77 17.76 22.49
N VAL A 157 -6.58 17.28 22.88
CA VAL A 157 -6.43 16.15 23.80
C VAL A 157 -5.62 16.66 24.98
N SER A 158 -6.32 17.12 26.01
CA SER A 158 -5.70 17.37 27.31
C SER A 158 -5.64 16.04 28.05
N PRO A 159 -4.46 15.56 28.52
CA PRO A 159 -4.40 14.40 29.39
C PRO A 159 -4.82 14.84 30.80
N SER A 160 -6.12 14.87 31.06
CA SER A 160 -6.64 14.92 32.41
C SER A 160 -7.71 13.85 32.58
N ALA A 161 -7.25 12.61 32.62
CA ALA A 161 -7.98 11.54 33.28
C ALA A 161 -7.02 10.94 34.30
N ARG A 162 -7.16 11.36 35.56
CA ARG A 162 -6.66 10.56 36.67
C ARG A 162 -7.36 9.22 36.58
N SER A 163 -6.64 8.19 36.13
CA SER A 163 -7.01 6.81 36.36
C SER A 163 -6.99 6.60 37.88
N HIS A 164 -8.15 6.69 38.51
CA HIS A 164 -8.36 6.02 39.77
C HIS A 164 -8.47 4.54 39.44
N SER A 165 -7.35 3.84 39.51
CA SER A 165 -7.33 2.39 39.61
C SER A 165 -8.05 1.97 40.90
N PRO A 166 -8.98 1.00 40.87
CA PRO A 166 -9.42 0.36 42.10
C PRO A 166 -8.23 -0.39 42.73
N PRO A 167 -8.11 -0.45 44.07
CA PRO A 167 -6.95 -1.03 44.71
C PRO A 167 -6.87 -2.53 44.43
N LEU A 168 -5.65 -2.97 44.08
CA LEU A 168 -5.24 -4.37 43.97
C LEU A 168 -5.52 -5.10 45.29
N GLU A 169 -6.47 -6.04 45.26
CA GLU A 169 -6.52 -7.11 46.25
C GLU A 169 -5.32 -8.05 46.03
N LYS A 170 -4.74 -8.48 47.15
CA LYS A 170 -3.47 -9.20 47.26
C LYS A 170 -3.51 -10.55 46.53
N PRO A 171 -2.37 -11.02 45.98
CA PRO A 171 -2.30 -12.29 45.27
C PRO A 171 -2.08 -13.41 46.29
N ASP A 172 -3.15 -14.03 46.75
CA ASP A 172 -3.09 -15.38 47.29
C ASP A 172 -4.09 -16.25 46.55
N THR A 173 -3.63 -17.45 46.16
CA THR A 173 -4.40 -18.59 45.65
C THR A 173 -4.68 -18.63 44.14
N LEU A 174 -3.78 -19.25 43.37
CA LEU A 174 -4.03 -20.46 42.56
C LEU A 174 -2.91 -20.69 41.53
N MET A 175 -1.77 -21.24 42.00
CA MET A 175 -0.85 -22.02 41.15
C MET A 175 -0.73 -23.42 41.75
N ARG A 176 -1.43 -24.36 41.11
CA ARG A 176 -1.28 -25.82 41.17
C ARG A 176 -1.26 -26.23 39.70
N THR A 177 -0.34 -27.02 39.15
CA THR A 177 0.82 -27.77 39.64
C THR A 177 1.53 -28.19 38.36
N LEU A 178 2.86 -28.06 38.24
CA LEU A 178 3.67 -29.03 37.50
C LEU A 178 5.07 -29.02 38.13
N HIS A 179 5.30 -30.01 39.00
CA HIS A 179 6.59 -30.34 39.58
C HIS A 179 7.40 -31.17 38.58
N LEU A 180 8.72 -30.90 38.50
CA LEU A 180 9.76 -31.93 38.58
C LEU A 180 11.06 -31.30 39.11
N PRO A 181 11.87 -32.00 39.95
CA PRO A 181 12.71 -31.36 40.96
C PRO A 181 14.24 -31.54 40.78
N SER A 182 14.95 -30.77 41.62
CA SER A 182 16.34 -30.92 42.14
C SER A 182 17.47 -30.28 41.31
N SER A 183 18.50 -29.63 41.85
CA SER A 183 18.88 -29.23 43.23
C SER A 183 20.19 -28.41 43.15
N SER A 184 20.31 -27.28 43.88
CA SER A 184 21.55 -26.78 44.55
C SER A 184 21.44 -25.27 44.89
N PRO A 185 21.79 -24.83 46.12
CA PRO A 185 21.71 -23.43 46.54
C PRO A 185 23.07 -22.72 46.49
N ASN A 186 23.09 -21.45 46.07
CA ASN A 186 24.01 -20.43 46.59
C ASN A 186 23.46 -19.04 46.25
N ALA A 187 22.92 -18.36 47.25
CA ALA A 187 22.42 -16.99 47.16
C ALA A 187 23.39 -16.03 47.86
N VAL A 188 23.70 -14.93 47.18
CA VAL A 188 24.30 -13.70 47.71
C VAL A 188 23.29 -12.57 47.43
N PRO A 189 23.02 -11.64 48.36
CA PRO A 189 21.92 -10.68 48.22
C PRO A 189 22.28 -9.50 47.29
N PRO A 190 21.28 -8.85 46.64
CA PRO A 190 21.52 -7.69 45.80
C PRO A 190 21.50 -6.38 46.60
N PHE A 191 22.36 -5.45 46.15
CA PHE A 191 22.51 -4.08 46.62
C PHE A 191 21.25 -3.23 46.38
N ALA A 192 20.90 -2.41 47.37
CA ALA A 192 19.87 -1.38 47.30
C ALA A 192 20.42 -0.12 46.61
N PHE A 193 19.69 0.41 45.62
CA PHE A 193 19.89 1.75 45.09
C PHE A 193 18.89 2.71 45.74
N THR A 194 19.41 3.77 46.36
CA THR A 194 18.67 4.85 46.99
C THR A 194 18.19 5.86 45.95
N SER A 195 16.90 6.20 45.99
CA SER A 195 16.28 7.24 45.17
C SER A 195 16.59 8.62 45.74
N SER A 196 17.24 9.48 44.94
CA SER A 196 17.40 10.92 45.24
C SER A 196 16.31 11.71 44.53
N THR A 197 15.52 12.42 45.33
CA THR A 197 14.40 13.26 44.90
C THR A 197 14.91 14.68 44.60
N ALA A 198 14.75 15.16 43.37
CA ALA A 198 14.90 16.57 43.01
C ALA A 198 13.56 17.10 42.47
N PRO A 199 13.15 18.34 42.81
CA PRO A 199 11.83 18.87 42.45
C PRO A 199 11.84 19.39 41.01
N SER A 200 11.07 18.76 40.12
CA SER A 200 10.84 19.25 38.76
C SER A 200 9.77 20.36 38.78
N THR A 201 10.17 21.56 38.39
CA THR A 201 9.29 22.68 38.10
C THR A 201 8.35 22.34 36.94
N CYS A 202 7.06 22.55 37.15
CA CYS A 202 6.00 22.26 36.19
C CYS A 202 6.01 23.31 35.06
N SER A 203 6.60 22.96 33.91
CA SER A 203 6.42 23.71 32.68
C SER A 203 5.09 23.31 32.04
N VAL A 204 4.14 24.26 32.02
CA VAL A 204 2.91 24.16 31.23
C VAL A 204 3.30 24.10 29.76
N GLU A 205 3.38 22.90 29.18
CA GLU A 205 3.55 22.71 27.74
C GLU A 205 2.28 23.23 27.04
N ARG A 206 2.41 24.37 26.33
CA ARG A 206 1.42 24.76 25.33
C ARG A 206 1.41 23.66 24.28
N SER A 207 0.26 22.99 24.10
CA SER A 207 0.02 22.09 22.97
C SER A 207 0.27 22.87 21.67
N ALA A 208 1.41 22.64 21.04
CA ALA A 208 1.77 23.30 19.80
C ALA A 208 0.81 22.81 18.70
N MET A 209 0.05 23.72 18.10
CA MET A 209 -0.76 23.42 16.93
C MET A 209 0.19 23.05 15.78
N VAL A 210 0.34 21.76 15.49
CA VAL A 210 1.09 21.31 14.31
C VAL A 210 0.20 21.50 13.10
N ALA A 211 0.52 22.49 12.27
CA ALA A 211 -0.17 22.71 11.00
C ALA A 211 0.03 21.50 10.09
N GLN A 212 -1.05 20.83 9.70
CA GLN A 212 -1.00 19.70 8.79
C GLN A 212 -1.08 20.21 7.34
N LEU A 213 -0.23 19.68 6.45
CA LEU A 213 -0.21 20.06 5.04
C LEU A 213 -1.07 19.09 4.24
N ILE A 214 -2.00 19.61 3.44
CA ILE A 214 -2.83 18.82 2.52
C ILE A 214 -2.48 19.20 1.08
N PRO A 215 -1.69 18.38 0.36
CA PRO A 215 -1.39 18.60 -1.05
C PRO A 215 -2.63 18.43 -1.94
N TYR A 216 -2.72 19.22 -3.01
CA TYR A 216 -3.78 19.12 -4.00
C TYR A 216 -3.31 19.43 -5.42
N GLU A 217 -4.07 18.93 -6.40
CA GLU A 217 -3.80 19.10 -7.84
C GLU A 217 -5.11 19.30 -8.61
N TRP A 218 -5.15 20.28 -9.52
CA TRP A 218 -6.29 20.49 -10.40
C TRP A 218 -6.11 19.84 -11.77
N TYR A 219 -7.22 19.29 -12.27
CA TYR A 219 -7.35 18.70 -13.60
C TYR A 219 -8.58 19.26 -14.32
N ARG A 220 -8.52 19.35 -15.64
CA ARG A 220 -9.62 19.78 -16.52
C ARG A 220 -9.91 18.72 -17.58
N GLY A 221 -11.17 18.58 -17.96
CA GLY A 221 -11.56 17.72 -19.07
C GLY A 221 -10.98 18.23 -20.40
N SER A 222 -10.35 17.34 -21.15
CA SER A 222 -9.94 17.61 -22.54
C SER A 222 -11.17 17.75 -23.43
N LYS A 223 -11.12 18.67 -24.40
CA LYS A 223 -12.17 18.86 -25.41
C LYS A 223 -12.39 17.59 -26.26
N GLU A 224 -11.38 16.74 -26.41
CA GLU A 224 -11.43 15.54 -27.25
C GLU A 224 -12.28 14.41 -26.66
N ALA A 225 -12.39 14.31 -25.33
CA ALA A 225 -13.20 13.29 -24.66
C ALA A 225 -14.72 13.49 -24.83
N LEU A 226 -15.13 14.59 -25.47
CA LEU A 226 -16.53 15.00 -25.66
C LEU A 226 -17.00 14.89 -27.12
N LEU A 227 -16.16 14.37 -28.04
CA LEU A 227 -16.41 14.37 -29.48
C LEU A 227 -16.86 13.02 -30.08
N ASP A 228 -17.12 12.00 -29.26
CA ASP A 228 -17.75 10.75 -29.73
C ASP A 228 -19.26 10.94 -29.93
N GLY A 229 -19.64 11.68 -30.97
CA GLY A 229 -21.05 11.86 -31.35
C GLY A 229 -21.33 13.11 -32.18
N GLY A 230 -21.05 13.05 -33.48
CA GLY A 230 -21.75 13.81 -34.53
C GLY A 230 -21.78 15.34 -34.41
N GLY A 231 -20.84 16.02 -35.08
CA GLY A 231 -21.12 17.15 -35.99
C GLY A 231 -21.78 18.44 -35.48
N GLN A 232 -22.11 18.61 -34.20
CA GLN A 232 -22.59 19.89 -33.66
C GLN A 232 -21.82 20.27 -32.40
N GLN A 233 -21.21 21.46 -32.41
CA GLN A 233 -20.59 22.10 -31.24
C GLN A 233 -21.66 22.46 -30.19
N GLN A 234 -22.20 21.49 -29.48
CA GLN A 234 -22.86 21.76 -28.20
C GLN A 234 -21.76 22.11 -27.19
N LYS A 235 -21.82 23.33 -26.61
CA LYS A 235 -21.00 23.74 -25.47
C LYS A 235 -21.35 22.85 -24.27
N THR A 236 -20.72 21.70 -24.18
CA THR A 236 -20.77 20.86 -22.99
C THR A 236 -20.10 21.61 -21.82
N PRO A 237 -20.64 21.49 -20.59
CA PRO A 237 -20.08 22.19 -19.43
C PRO A 237 -18.65 21.72 -19.16
N LYS A 238 -17.76 22.66 -18.80
CA LYS A 238 -16.37 22.32 -18.47
C LYS A 238 -16.33 21.42 -17.24
N ALA A 239 -15.70 20.25 -17.33
CA ALA A 239 -15.50 19.37 -16.18
C ALA A 239 -14.13 19.62 -15.56
N ALA A 240 -14.07 19.69 -14.23
CA ALA A 240 -12.82 19.82 -13.47
C ALA A 240 -12.77 18.79 -12.33
N VAL A 241 -11.57 18.35 -11.98
CA VAL A 241 -11.31 17.45 -10.86
C VAL A 241 -10.26 18.08 -9.96
N LEU A 242 -10.56 18.18 -8.66
CA LEU A 242 -9.61 18.53 -7.62
C LEU A 242 -9.20 17.25 -6.89
N VAL A 243 -7.95 16.84 -7.06
CA VAL A 243 -7.38 15.70 -6.32
C VAL A 243 -6.80 16.21 -5.01
N LEU A 244 -7.21 15.66 -3.88
CA LEU A 244 -6.65 15.95 -2.55
C LEU A 244 -5.94 14.72 -2.00
N TRP A 245 -4.68 14.86 -1.61
CA TRP A 245 -3.89 13.79 -1.01
C TRP A 245 -4.03 13.85 0.52
N LEU A 246 -4.65 12.82 1.10
CA LEU A 246 -4.93 12.75 2.54
C LEU A 246 -4.12 11.63 3.21
N SER A 247 -3.10 11.99 3.99
CA SER A 247 -2.38 11.01 4.81
C SER A 247 -3.31 10.42 5.87
N GLU A 248 -3.30 9.11 6.04
CA GLU A 248 -4.02 8.43 7.12
C GLU A 248 -3.58 8.90 8.52
N GLU A 249 -2.36 9.45 8.66
CA GLU A 249 -1.86 10.06 9.89
C GLU A 249 -2.71 11.25 10.33
N ILE A 250 -3.17 12.06 9.39
CA ILE A 250 -4.05 13.21 9.62
C ILE A 250 -5.39 12.73 10.22
N LEU A 251 -5.89 11.58 9.76
CA LEU A 251 -7.22 11.04 10.08
C LEU A 251 -7.26 10.15 11.34
N SER A 252 -6.12 9.55 11.72
CA SER A 252 -5.85 8.68 12.89
C SER A 252 -7.00 8.28 13.85
N GLU A 253 -7.40 9.14 14.79
CA GLU A 253 -8.31 8.79 15.92
C GLU A 253 -9.80 8.73 15.54
N GLN A 254 -10.29 9.71 14.78
CA GLN A 254 -11.70 9.83 14.42
C GLN A 254 -11.80 10.11 12.91
N PRO A 255 -11.50 9.10 12.07
CA PRO A 255 -11.21 9.33 10.66
C PRO A 255 -12.38 9.91 9.89
N LEU A 256 -13.60 9.43 10.15
CA LEU A 256 -14.81 9.94 9.48
C LEU A 256 -15.19 11.35 9.94
N ILE A 257 -15.03 11.66 11.23
CA ILE A 257 -15.29 13.00 11.77
C ILE A 257 -14.26 14.01 11.23
N LYS A 258 -12.97 13.64 11.21
CA LYS A 258 -11.90 14.49 10.65
C LYS A 258 -12.04 14.66 9.15
N LEU A 259 -12.38 13.59 8.41
CA LEU A 259 -12.67 13.67 6.99
C LEU A 259 -13.84 14.61 6.71
N HIS A 260 -14.93 14.49 7.48
CA HIS A 260 -16.04 15.44 7.43
C HIS A 260 -15.55 16.88 7.69
N ALA A 261 -14.73 17.11 8.71
CA ALA A 261 -14.19 18.43 9.02
C ALA A 261 -13.39 19.04 7.85
N ILE A 262 -12.53 18.24 7.20
CA ILE A 262 -11.73 18.67 6.03
C ILE A 262 -12.64 18.99 4.84
N LEU A 263 -13.54 18.06 4.47
CA LEU A 263 -14.42 18.25 3.31
C LEU A 263 -15.40 19.41 3.52
N ARG A 264 -15.90 19.60 4.75
CA ARG A 264 -16.73 20.75 5.12
C ARG A 264 -15.95 22.08 5.03
N LYS A 265 -14.65 22.09 5.34
CA LYS A 265 -13.80 23.27 5.12
C LYS A 265 -13.62 23.58 3.64
N LEU A 266 -13.59 22.60 2.74
CA LEU A 266 -13.54 22.84 1.29
C LEU A 266 -14.85 23.41 0.75
N TRP A 267 -16.00 23.00 1.30
CA TRP A 267 -17.30 23.47 0.87
C TRP A 267 -18.26 23.66 2.06
N PRO A 268 -18.20 24.81 2.76
CA PRO A 268 -18.98 25.06 3.97
C PRO A 268 -20.46 25.39 3.69
N ALA A 269 -20.80 25.71 2.44
CA ALA A 269 -22.05 26.36 2.06
C ALA A 269 -23.32 25.57 2.40
N VAL A 270 -24.00 25.95 3.49
CA VAL A 270 -25.46 25.76 3.67
C VAL A 270 -26.13 26.93 2.95
N VAL A 271 -26.41 26.79 1.66
CA VAL A 271 -27.28 27.75 0.95
C VAL A 271 -28.58 27.02 0.68
N ASP A 272 -29.43 26.96 1.71
CA ASP A 272 -30.85 26.60 1.57
C ASP A 272 -31.62 27.82 1.02
N GLY A 273 -31.18 28.33 -0.13
CA GLY A 273 -31.72 29.55 -0.74
C GLY A 273 -32.15 29.30 -2.18
N GLY A 274 -33.38 28.79 -2.35
CA GLY A 274 -34.30 29.01 -3.48
C GLY A 274 -33.90 28.71 -4.94
N ASN A 275 -32.63 28.76 -5.31
CA ASN A 275 -32.12 28.51 -6.66
C ASN A 275 -31.21 27.28 -6.65
N ALA A 276 -31.22 26.51 -7.74
CA ALA A 276 -30.41 25.31 -7.91
C ALA A 276 -28.90 25.65 -7.94
N VAL A 277 -28.28 25.82 -6.77
CA VAL A 277 -26.85 26.04 -6.63
C VAL A 277 -26.11 24.79 -7.12
N LYS A 278 -25.26 24.96 -8.13
CA LYS A 278 -24.35 23.89 -8.57
C LYS A 278 -23.46 23.48 -7.39
N LYS A 279 -23.45 22.18 -7.07
CA LYS A 279 -22.65 21.63 -5.97
C LYS A 279 -21.55 20.73 -6.53
N PRO A 280 -20.36 20.70 -5.90
CA PRO A 280 -19.33 19.74 -6.29
C PRO A 280 -19.75 18.32 -5.88
N ARG A 281 -19.27 17.34 -6.63
CA ARG A 281 -19.37 15.92 -6.27
C ARG A 281 -18.18 15.53 -5.41
N PHE A 282 -18.40 14.70 -4.40
CA PHE A 282 -17.35 14.24 -3.50
C PHE A 282 -17.14 12.74 -3.64
N VAL A 283 -15.92 12.33 -3.93
CA VAL A 283 -15.53 10.92 -3.98
C VAL A 283 -14.28 10.71 -3.13
N VAL A 284 -14.29 9.68 -2.30
CA VAL A 284 -13.18 9.30 -1.42
C VAL A 284 -12.64 7.95 -1.89
N LEU A 285 -11.38 7.92 -2.31
CA LEU A 285 -10.63 6.69 -2.56
C LEU A 285 -9.89 6.31 -1.29
N GLY A 286 -10.37 5.28 -0.60
CA GLY A 286 -9.79 4.81 0.65
C GLY A 286 -10.76 3.92 1.43
N PRO A 287 -10.29 3.37 2.56
CA PRO A 287 -8.99 3.61 3.20
C PRO A 287 -7.81 2.95 2.46
N ALA A 288 -6.59 3.39 2.78
CA ALA A 288 -5.34 2.84 2.25
C ALA A 288 -4.80 1.66 3.08
N SER A 289 -5.17 1.57 4.37
CA SER A 289 -4.79 0.45 5.24
C SER A 289 -5.99 -0.27 5.87
N ALA A 290 -5.82 -1.57 6.13
CA ALA A 290 -6.78 -2.35 6.90
C ALA A 290 -6.99 -1.80 8.33
N GLY A 291 -5.96 -1.19 8.92
CA GLY A 291 -6.08 -0.55 10.23
C GLY A 291 -6.93 0.71 10.21
N MET A 292 -6.81 1.54 9.17
CA MET A 292 -7.68 2.69 9.00
C MET A 292 -9.13 2.26 8.73
N LEU A 293 -9.32 1.20 7.94
CA LEU A 293 -10.66 0.65 7.73
C LEU A 293 -11.32 0.22 9.03
N ASP A 294 -10.59 -0.50 9.87
CA ASP A 294 -11.07 -0.96 11.17
C ASP A 294 -11.55 0.22 12.03
N LYS A 295 -10.79 1.31 12.07
CA LYS A 295 -11.18 2.55 12.76
C LYS A 295 -12.39 3.27 12.14
N MET A 296 -12.58 3.17 10.83
CA MET A 296 -13.72 3.78 10.15
C MET A 296 -15.02 2.98 10.34
N VAL A 297 -14.94 1.66 10.56
CA VAL A 297 -16.11 0.79 10.74
C VAL A 297 -16.48 0.55 12.20
N GLN A 298 -15.53 0.73 13.13
CA GLN A 298 -15.82 0.63 14.56
C GLN A 298 -16.62 1.85 15.06
N PRO A 299 -17.44 1.69 16.12
CA PRO A 299 -18.12 2.82 16.75
C PRO A 299 -17.11 3.88 17.19
N GLN A 300 -17.28 5.12 16.73
CA GLN A 300 -16.41 6.23 17.15
C GLN A 300 -16.96 6.81 18.47
N PRO A 301 -16.13 6.98 19.51
CA PRO A 301 -16.61 7.50 20.79
C PRO A 301 -17.06 8.95 20.62
N GLY A 302 -18.38 9.18 20.70
CA GLY A 302 -18.96 10.50 20.88
C GLY A 302 -18.52 11.06 22.23
N PHE A 303 -18.16 12.34 22.30
CA PHE A 303 -17.75 12.99 23.54
C PHE A 303 -18.87 12.89 24.61
N PHE A 304 -18.61 12.21 25.72
CA PHE A 304 -19.51 12.19 26.88
C PHE A 304 -19.23 13.41 27.77
N HIS A 305 -20.06 14.44 27.70
CA HIS A 305 -20.22 15.40 28.81
C HIS A 305 -21.44 14.99 29.65
N THR A 306 -21.24 14.12 30.64
CA THR A 306 -22.16 14.02 31.77
C THR A 306 -21.89 15.18 32.71
N GLY A 307 -22.41 16.37 32.38
CA GLY A 307 -22.50 17.50 33.29
C GLY A 307 -23.97 17.81 33.51
N MET A 308 -24.51 17.47 34.68
CA MET A 308 -25.81 17.99 35.10
C MET A 308 -25.71 19.52 35.19
N GLY A 309 -26.33 20.20 34.24
CA GLY A 309 -26.44 21.66 34.21
C GLY A 309 -27.54 22.04 33.25
N SER A 310 -28.65 22.52 33.80
CA SER A 310 -29.83 22.97 33.06
C SER A 310 -29.48 24.12 32.08
N HIS A 311 -30.04 24.03 30.87
CA HIS A 311 -29.94 25.00 29.76
C HIS A 311 -28.60 25.07 28.99
N GLN A 312 -28.25 23.98 28.30
CA GLN A 312 -27.43 24.06 27.08
C GLN A 312 -28.20 23.38 25.94
N ARG A 313 -28.33 24.04 24.79
CA ARG A 313 -28.81 23.38 23.56
C ARG A 313 -27.93 22.15 23.36
N GLU A 314 -28.53 20.96 23.34
CA GLU A 314 -27.81 19.72 23.05
C GLU A 314 -27.06 19.92 21.73
N ALA A 315 -25.74 20.08 21.79
CA ALA A 315 -24.93 20.17 20.59
C ALA A 315 -25.07 18.81 19.86
N GLU A 316 -25.48 18.85 18.59
CA GLU A 316 -25.63 17.63 17.79
C GLU A 316 -24.34 16.80 17.85
N ASP A 317 -24.51 15.49 18.07
CA ASP A 317 -23.42 14.54 18.16
C ASP A 317 -22.55 14.58 16.87
N PRO A 318 -21.21 14.65 16.97
CA PRO A 318 -20.32 14.76 15.82
C PRO A 318 -20.48 13.63 14.79
N CYS A 319 -20.81 12.42 15.24
CA CYS A 319 -21.05 11.28 14.34
C CYS A 319 -22.32 11.48 13.51
N THR A 320 -23.39 11.92 14.16
CA THR A 320 -24.68 12.24 13.52
C THR A 320 -24.52 13.38 12.51
N LEU A 321 -23.80 14.45 12.89
CA LEU A 321 -23.51 15.58 12.01
C LEU A 321 -22.71 15.16 10.78
N ALA A 322 -21.66 14.36 10.97
CA ALA A 322 -20.84 13.86 9.88
C ALA A 322 -21.65 12.99 8.91
N ARG A 323 -22.43 12.04 9.44
CA ARG A 323 -23.34 11.19 8.64
C ARG A 323 -24.30 12.03 7.82
N HIS A 324 -25.05 12.92 8.46
CA HIS A 324 -26.05 13.75 7.78
C HIS A 324 -25.41 14.61 6.69
N TRP A 325 -24.23 15.18 6.97
CA TRP A 325 -23.50 15.95 5.98
C TRP A 325 -23.08 15.08 4.78
N PHE A 326 -22.52 13.90 5.02
CA PHE A 326 -22.13 13.01 3.94
C PHE A 326 -23.32 12.57 3.08
N GLU A 327 -24.46 12.26 3.69
CA GLU A 327 -25.70 11.91 3.01
C GLU A 327 -26.25 13.08 2.18
N LYS A 328 -26.38 14.27 2.77
CA LYS A 328 -26.88 15.48 2.07
C LYS A 328 -26.00 15.87 0.88
N ARG A 329 -24.69 15.59 0.96
CA ARG A 329 -23.72 15.85 -0.11
C ARG A 329 -23.54 14.70 -1.10
N GLY A 330 -24.06 13.51 -0.79
CA GLY A 330 -23.91 12.33 -1.63
C GLY A 330 -22.45 11.90 -1.77
N VAL A 331 -21.70 11.88 -0.66
CA VAL A 331 -20.28 11.46 -0.69
C VAL A 331 -20.20 9.98 -1.03
N GLU A 332 -19.36 9.67 -2.02
CA GLU A 332 -19.10 8.31 -2.49
C GLU A 332 -17.80 7.80 -1.87
N PHE A 333 -17.79 6.59 -1.33
CA PHE A 333 -16.60 5.94 -0.76
C PHE A 333 -16.26 4.71 -1.59
N ILE A 334 -15.03 4.61 -2.07
CA ILE A 334 -14.52 3.49 -2.84
C ILE A 334 -13.26 2.97 -2.15
N SER A 335 -13.22 1.68 -1.83
CA SER A 335 -12.04 1.01 -1.27
C SER A 335 -11.32 0.21 -2.35
N PRO A 336 -10.21 0.73 -2.90
CA PRO A 336 -9.40 0.02 -3.89
C PRO A 336 -8.32 -0.88 -3.31
N LEU A 337 -7.98 -0.72 -2.03
CA LEU A 337 -6.83 -1.41 -1.42
C LEU A 337 -7.22 -2.41 -0.33
N VAL A 338 -8.41 -2.24 0.27
CA VAL A 338 -8.82 -3.06 1.41
C VAL A 338 -10.15 -3.75 1.12
N GLY A 339 -10.11 -5.08 1.08
CA GLY A 339 -11.30 -5.93 0.99
C GLY A 339 -11.99 -6.10 2.35
N ILE A 340 -13.32 -6.23 2.34
CA ILE A 340 -14.11 -6.53 3.54
C ILE A 340 -14.73 -7.91 3.38
N ASP A 341 -14.54 -8.75 4.39
CA ASP A 341 -15.27 -10.02 4.46
C ASP A 341 -16.75 -9.71 4.67
N ALA A 342 -17.64 -10.32 3.86
CA ALA A 342 -19.07 -10.20 4.07
C ALA A 342 -19.39 -10.54 5.53
N PRO A 343 -20.31 -9.81 6.18
CA PRO A 343 -20.49 -9.92 7.62
C PRO A 343 -20.78 -11.37 8.04
N SER A 344 -19.93 -11.91 8.91
CA SER A 344 -20.40 -12.79 9.95
C SER A 344 -21.48 -12.02 10.72
N THR A 345 -22.66 -12.59 10.79
CA THR A 345 -23.89 -12.03 11.34
C THR A 345 -23.68 -11.19 12.61
N ALA A 346 -24.19 -9.95 12.56
CA ALA A 346 -24.70 -9.08 13.65
C ALA A 346 -24.15 -7.64 13.55
N CYS A 347 -24.81 -6.79 12.76
CA CYS A 347 -25.08 -5.46 13.30
C CYS A 347 -26.05 -5.70 14.47
N PRO A 348 -25.76 -5.23 15.69
CA PRO A 348 -26.73 -5.25 16.77
C PRO A 348 -27.99 -4.55 16.26
N LYS A 349 -29.12 -5.26 16.20
CA LYS A 349 -30.40 -4.69 15.73
C LYS A 349 -30.97 -3.63 16.69
N ASP A 350 -30.26 -3.35 17.79
CA ASP A 350 -30.77 -2.59 18.94
C ASP A 350 -29.94 -1.34 19.26
N ALA A 351 -28.98 -0.93 18.41
CA ALA A 351 -28.32 0.37 18.55
C ALA A 351 -29.17 1.43 17.85
N ASP A 352 -29.38 2.60 18.47
CA ASP A 352 -29.99 3.78 17.84
C ASP A 352 -29.32 4.04 16.48
N ASP A 353 -30.03 3.64 15.42
CA ASP A 353 -29.53 3.42 14.05
C ASP A 353 -28.94 4.71 13.44
N SER A 354 -29.23 5.87 14.05
CA SER A 354 -28.75 7.19 13.66
C SER A 354 -27.28 7.44 14.05
N ARG A 355 -26.79 6.87 15.16
CA ARG A 355 -25.47 7.15 15.74
C ARG A 355 -24.37 6.20 15.26
N ASP A 356 -24.73 5.09 14.62
CA ASP A 356 -23.76 4.14 14.06
C ASP A 356 -23.17 4.65 12.74
N LEU A 357 -22.25 5.62 12.85
CA LEU A 357 -21.52 6.15 11.70
C LEU A 357 -20.65 5.08 11.01
N GLY A 358 -20.13 4.12 11.77
CA GLY A 358 -19.27 3.04 11.27
C GLY A 358 -20.05 2.02 10.43
N GLY A 359 -21.19 1.55 10.93
CA GLY A 359 -22.12 0.70 10.20
C GLY A 359 -22.72 1.41 8.98
N TRP A 360 -23.07 2.69 9.12
CA TRP A 360 -23.49 3.52 7.97
C TRP A 360 -22.39 3.57 6.90
N PHE A 361 -21.15 3.90 7.27
CA PHE A 361 -20.03 3.98 6.33
C PHE A 361 -19.81 2.63 5.64
N ARG A 362 -19.80 1.53 6.42
CA ARG A 362 -19.67 0.16 5.90
C ARG A 362 -20.75 -0.15 4.86
N SER A 363 -22.00 0.28 5.08
CA SER A 363 -23.11 0.05 4.13
C SER A 363 -22.99 0.84 2.82
N ARG A 364 -22.18 1.90 2.80
CA ARG A 364 -22.00 2.81 1.65
C ARG A 364 -20.68 2.64 0.92
N LEU A 365 -19.75 1.88 1.50
CA LEU A 365 -18.42 1.64 0.95
C LEU A 365 -18.48 0.68 -0.25
N LEU A 366 -18.08 1.17 -1.43
CA LEU A 366 -17.88 0.35 -2.61
C LEU A 366 -16.50 -0.31 -2.56
N VAL A 367 -16.45 -1.60 -2.27
CA VAL A 367 -15.20 -2.37 -2.27
C VAL A 367 -14.95 -2.92 -3.66
N ILE A 368 -13.78 -2.62 -4.24
CA ILE A 368 -13.40 -3.09 -5.58
C ILE A 368 -12.24 -4.09 -5.58
N VAL A 369 -11.96 -4.73 -4.45
CA VAL A 369 -11.01 -5.84 -4.30
C VAL A 369 -11.63 -6.99 -3.51
N HIS A 370 -11.11 -8.20 -3.67
CA HIS A 370 -11.59 -9.36 -2.92
C HIS A 370 -11.21 -9.23 -1.44
N SER A 371 -12.04 -9.84 -0.58
CA SER A 371 -11.76 -9.91 0.84
C SER A 371 -10.62 -10.90 1.15
N PRO A 372 -9.90 -10.73 2.28
CA PRO A 372 -8.88 -11.68 2.71
C PRO A 372 -9.38 -13.13 2.70
N LEU A 373 -10.60 -13.38 3.17
CA LEU A 373 -11.21 -14.72 3.16
C LEU A 373 -11.36 -15.29 1.75
N ARG A 374 -11.82 -14.47 0.78
CA ARG A 374 -11.97 -14.89 -0.62
C ARG A 374 -10.62 -15.20 -1.26
N LEU A 375 -9.59 -14.41 -0.99
CA LEU A 375 -8.22 -14.69 -1.46
C LEU A 375 -7.71 -16.01 -0.88
N CYS A 376 -7.94 -16.26 0.41
CA CYS A 376 -7.54 -17.51 1.06
C CYS A 376 -8.33 -18.74 0.58
N GLU A 377 -9.62 -18.60 0.26
CA GLU A 377 -10.42 -19.67 -0.36
C GLU A 377 -9.80 -20.09 -1.70
N ALA A 378 -9.45 -19.13 -2.57
CA ALA A 378 -8.79 -19.40 -3.84
C ALA A 378 -7.39 -20.01 -3.66
N LEU A 379 -6.62 -19.59 -2.65
CA LEU A 379 -5.35 -20.22 -2.29
C LEU A 379 -5.53 -21.69 -1.88
N LEU A 380 -6.53 -22.00 -1.04
CA LEU A 380 -6.80 -23.38 -0.63
C LEU A 380 -7.25 -24.26 -1.80
N ASP A 381 -8.02 -23.71 -2.74
CA ASP A 381 -8.41 -24.41 -3.97
C ASP A 381 -7.18 -24.74 -4.82
N GLU A 382 -6.28 -23.78 -5.03
CA GLU A 382 -5.04 -23.99 -5.78
C GLU A 382 -4.10 -24.99 -5.08
N LEU A 383 -3.97 -24.91 -3.75
CA LEU A 383 -3.19 -25.87 -2.97
C LEU A 383 -3.74 -27.29 -3.06
N ASN A 384 -5.06 -27.46 -3.16
CA ASN A 384 -5.67 -28.77 -3.36
C ASN A 384 -5.30 -29.36 -4.72
N LEU A 385 -5.32 -28.56 -5.79
CA LEU A 385 -4.87 -28.98 -7.13
C LEU A 385 -3.40 -29.42 -7.15
N ARG A 386 -2.58 -28.87 -6.25
CA ARG A 386 -1.15 -29.19 -6.10
C ARG A 386 -0.86 -30.31 -5.09
N PHE A 387 -1.88 -31.00 -4.58
CA PHE A 387 -1.76 -32.02 -3.53
C PHE A 387 -1.06 -31.51 -2.26
N ALA A 388 -1.19 -30.21 -1.98
CA ALA A 388 -0.55 -29.50 -0.89
C ALA A 388 -1.57 -28.87 0.09
N ALA A 389 -2.87 -29.08 -0.11
CA ALA A 389 -3.90 -28.61 0.81
C ALA A 389 -3.72 -29.20 2.22
N PRO A 390 -4.08 -28.45 3.30
CA PRO A 390 -4.05 -28.96 4.66
C PRO A 390 -4.90 -30.20 4.81
N GLY A 391 -4.50 -31.13 5.67
CA GLY A 391 -5.16 -32.41 5.86
C GLY A 391 -4.75 -33.43 4.80
N GLY A 392 -4.72 -33.02 3.54
CA GLY A 392 -4.39 -33.89 2.41
C GLY A 392 -5.52 -34.86 2.06
N ASN A 393 -5.36 -35.56 0.94
CA ASN A 393 -6.36 -36.52 0.45
C ASN A 393 -5.98 -37.99 0.77
N ASP A 394 -4.78 -38.23 1.29
CA ASP A 394 -4.29 -39.57 1.65
C ASP A 394 -4.60 -39.84 3.14
N PRO A 395 -5.38 -40.87 3.49
CA PRO A 395 -5.68 -41.19 4.89
C PRO A 395 -4.44 -41.58 5.72
N LYS A 396 -3.30 -41.88 5.08
CA LYS A 396 -2.03 -42.22 5.74
C LYS A 396 -1.12 -41.01 5.98
N VAL A 397 -1.40 -39.87 5.34
CA VAL A 397 -0.55 -38.68 5.39
C VAL A 397 -1.38 -37.43 5.65
N THR A 398 -1.11 -36.74 6.75
CA THR A 398 -1.69 -35.44 7.05
C THR A 398 -0.76 -34.33 6.57
N ASN A 399 -1.23 -33.54 5.62
CA ASN A 399 -0.52 -32.36 5.14
C ASN A 399 -0.68 -31.18 6.13
N ARG A 400 0.43 -30.53 6.44
CA ARG A 400 0.51 -29.28 7.21
C ARG A 400 1.04 -28.14 6.37
N ILE A 401 0.69 -26.91 6.75
CA ILE A 401 1.10 -25.67 6.07
C ILE A 401 1.75 -24.72 7.08
N VAL A 402 2.78 -24.01 6.66
CA VAL A 402 3.38 -22.90 7.41
C VAL A 402 2.89 -21.58 6.83
N LEU A 403 2.45 -20.65 7.67
CA LEU A 403 2.05 -19.30 7.31
C LEU A 403 3.01 -18.31 7.98
N ILE A 404 3.73 -17.53 7.19
CA ILE A 404 4.67 -16.52 7.65
C ILE A 404 4.08 -15.14 7.35
N ALA A 405 3.89 -14.30 8.37
CA ALA A 405 3.30 -12.97 8.20
C ALA A 405 3.89 -11.94 9.17
N ASP A 406 3.74 -10.66 8.83
CA ASP A 406 4.11 -9.55 9.69
C ASP A 406 3.07 -9.38 10.81
N TRP A 407 3.51 -9.43 12.07
CA TRP A 407 2.60 -9.39 13.23
C TRP A 407 2.21 -7.96 13.67
N ASP A 408 2.91 -6.93 13.19
CA ASP A 408 2.72 -5.53 13.59
C ASP A 408 1.64 -4.84 12.75
N THR A 409 1.41 -5.27 11.50
CA THR A 409 0.34 -4.71 10.66
C THR A 409 -0.99 -5.44 10.82
N MET A 410 -2.10 -4.71 10.65
CA MET A 410 -3.43 -5.31 10.64
C MET A 410 -3.63 -6.29 9.48
N ALA A 411 -3.00 -6.03 8.32
CA ALA A 411 -3.08 -6.91 7.17
C ALA A 411 -2.37 -8.25 7.44
N GLY A 412 -1.15 -8.21 7.97
CA GLY A 412 -0.37 -9.39 8.31
C GLY A 412 -0.97 -10.24 9.43
N ARG A 413 -1.73 -9.64 10.37
CA ARG A 413 -2.53 -10.40 11.34
C ARG A 413 -3.81 -11.01 10.73
N ARG A 414 -4.47 -10.30 9.82
CA ARG A 414 -5.78 -10.71 9.29
C ARG A 414 -5.68 -11.81 8.24
N LEU A 415 -4.64 -11.83 7.41
CA LEU A 415 -4.49 -12.82 6.34
C LEU A 415 -4.30 -14.27 6.86
N PRO A 416 -3.42 -14.56 7.83
CA PRO A 416 -3.32 -15.88 8.45
C PRO A 416 -4.63 -16.33 9.12
N GLN A 417 -5.32 -15.40 9.80
CA GLN A 417 -6.63 -15.69 10.38
C GLN A 417 -7.65 -16.05 9.30
N ALA A 418 -7.72 -15.26 8.22
CA ALA A 418 -8.62 -15.53 7.09
C ALA A 418 -8.31 -16.87 6.40
N PHE A 419 -7.04 -17.29 6.39
CA PHE A 419 -6.65 -18.62 5.90
C PHE A 419 -7.19 -19.73 6.78
N VAL A 420 -7.07 -19.60 8.11
CA VAL A 420 -7.64 -20.54 9.08
C VAL A 420 -9.18 -20.55 9.01
N ASP A 421 -9.82 -19.38 8.82
CA ASP A 421 -11.27 -19.29 8.64
C ASP A 421 -11.74 -19.99 7.35
N ALA A 422 -10.98 -19.84 6.26
CA ALA A 422 -11.22 -20.56 5.00
C ALA A 422 -11.05 -22.08 5.16
N MET A 423 -10.08 -22.52 5.98
CA MET A 423 -9.95 -23.93 6.37
C MET A 423 -11.17 -24.41 7.17
N GLY A 424 -11.65 -23.62 8.12
CA GLY A 424 -12.84 -23.92 8.92
C GLY A 424 -14.09 -24.12 8.06
N LYS A 425 -14.28 -23.33 7.00
CA LYS A 425 -15.37 -23.53 6.02
C LYS A 425 -15.30 -24.88 5.29
N LYS A 426 -14.10 -25.45 5.16
CA LYS A 426 -13.86 -26.78 4.59
C LYS A 426 -13.81 -27.89 5.65
N ASN A 427 -14.21 -27.61 6.89
CA ASN A 427 -14.12 -28.51 8.05
C ASN A 427 -12.69 -29.02 8.33
N LEU A 428 -11.67 -28.21 8.03
CA LEU A 428 -10.28 -28.53 8.30
C LEU A 428 -9.85 -27.98 9.68
N PRO A 429 -9.19 -28.77 10.54
CA PRO A 429 -8.66 -28.32 11.82
C PRO A 429 -7.63 -27.18 11.69
N ALA A 430 -7.75 -26.17 12.56
CA ALA A 430 -6.86 -25.00 12.56
C ALA A 430 -5.39 -25.34 12.86
N ASP A 431 -5.13 -26.40 13.64
CA ASP A 431 -3.78 -26.83 14.03
C ASP A 431 -2.97 -27.41 12.87
N LEU A 432 -3.57 -27.60 11.69
CA LEU A 432 -2.88 -27.96 10.45
C LEU A 432 -2.11 -26.77 9.84
N ALA A 433 -2.36 -25.54 10.28
CA ALA A 433 -1.64 -24.34 9.89
C ALA A 433 -0.74 -23.85 11.05
N LEU A 434 0.57 -23.86 10.82
CA LEU A 434 1.56 -23.27 11.75
C LEU A 434 1.76 -21.80 11.39
N HIS A 435 1.45 -20.89 12.31
CA HIS A 435 1.66 -19.45 12.11
C HIS A 435 2.98 -18.99 12.71
N VAL A 436 3.76 -18.24 11.93
CA VAL A 436 5.07 -17.70 12.29
C VAL A 436 5.10 -16.21 11.98
N GLY A 437 5.36 -15.39 13.01
CA GLY A 437 5.35 -13.93 12.92
C GLY A 437 6.75 -13.32 12.72
N TYR A 438 6.82 -12.19 12.02
CA TYR A 438 8.00 -11.32 11.97
C TYR A 438 7.62 -9.83 12.06
N LEU A 439 8.59 -8.93 12.29
CA LEU A 439 8.39 -7.48 12.22
C LEU A 439 8.62 -6.98 10.79
N ARG A 440 7.67 -6.22 10.24
CA ARG A 440 7.84 -5.59 8.92
C ARG A 440 9.09 -4.72 8.82
N GLY A 441 9.67 -4.63 7.62
CA GLY A 441 10.84 -3.79 7.34
C GLY A 441 12.16 -4.52 7.57
N LEU A 442 12.21 -5.82 7.26
CA LEU A 442 13.39 -6.68 7.45
C LEU A 442 14.59 -6.22 6.61
N SER A 443 14.36 -5.52 5.48
CA SER A 443 15.43 -5.02 4.62
C SER A 443 16.26 -3.89 5.26
N GLY A 444 15.68 -3.13 6.21
CA GLY A 444 16.38 -2.06 6.92
C GLY A 444 16.53 -0.75 6.17
N ASP A 445 15.78 -0.52 5.09
CA ASP A 445 15.83 0.69 4.26
C ASP A 445 15.01 1.84 4.86
N ALA A 446 15.13 2.09 6.17
CA ALA A 446 14.73 3.38 6.70
C ALA A 446 15.68 4.41 6.07
N GLU A 447 15.14 5.38 5.32
CA GLU A 447 15.95 6.51 4.87
C GLU A 447 16.65 7.07 6.11
N ALA A 448 17.98 7.00 6.13
CA ALA A 448 18.77 7.65 7.15
C ALA A 448 18.26 9.08 7.23
N VAL A 449 17.61 9.42 8.34
CA VAL A 449 17.27 10.80 8.67
C VAL A 449 18.60 11.52 8.65
N LYS A 450 18.90 12.20 7.53
CA LYS A 450 19.99 13.15 7.46
C LYS A 450 19.53 14.33 8.30
N THR A 451 19.70 14.22 9.61
CA THR A 451 19.82 15.40 10.45
C THR A 451 20.94 16.22 9.83
N ALA A 452 20.60 17.42 9.39
CA ALA A 452 21.53 18.35 8.81
C ALA A 452 22.47 18.85 9.92
N ASP A 453 23.50 18.07 10.23
CA ASP A 453 24.73 18.62 10.81
C ASP A 453 25.72 18.83 9.65
N LYS A 454 25.80 20.09 9.23
CA LYS A 454 27.01 20.58 8.57
C LYS A 454 28.06 20.71 9.67
N ASP A 455 29.06 19.82 9.66
CA ASP A 455 30.48 20.18 9.72
C ASP A 455 31.37 18.93 9.78
N GLY A 456 32.47 18.94 9.02
CA GLY A 456 33.62 18.04 9.22
C GLY A 456 33.78 16.90 8.21
N ALA A 457 34.62 17.11 7.22
CA ALA A 457 34.99 16.14 6.19
C ALA A 457 36.00 15.08 6.67
N LYS A 458 35.83 13.81 6.27
CA LYS A 458 36.69 13.04 5.33
C LYS A 458 36.55 11.51 5.52
N ASP A 459 36.70 10.82 4.39
CA ASP A 459 36.89 9.38 4.18
C ASP A 459 35.65 8.47 4.22
N ALA A 460 34.94 8.42 3.09
CA ALA A 460 34.22 7.23 2.68
C ALA A 460 34.34 7.03 1.16
N SER A 461 35.42 6.37 0.74
CA SER A 461 35.44 5.66 -0.54
C SER A 461 35.55 4.17 -0.25
N LYS A 462 34.46 3.44 -0.50
CA LYS A 462 34.49 2.15 -1.22
C LYS A 462 33.09 1.62 -1.54
N THR A 463 32.79 1.71 -2.84
CA THR A 463 32.19 0.66 -3.68
C THR A 463 30.76 0.21 -3.39
N THR A 464 29.86 0.76 -4.21
CA THR A 464 28.79 0.02 -4.89
C THR A 464 29.34 -1.26 -5.55
N GLY A 465 28.87 -2.43 -5.12
CA GLY A 465 29.08 -3.74 -5.75
C GLY A 465 28.00 -4.67 -5.24
N LEU A 466 26.94 -4.94 -6.02
CA LEU A 466 26.85 -6.11 -6.89
C LEU A 466 27.50 -7.36 -6.24
N PHE A 467 26.66 -8.25 -5.69
CA PHE A 467 27.03 -9.62 -5.29
C PHE A 467 28.24 -9.75 -4.35
N GLN A 468 28.04 -9.54 -3.04
CA GLN A 468 28.93 -10.11 -2.01
C GLN A 468 28.16 -11.26 -1.35
N SER A 469 28.11 -12.43 -2.02
CA SER A 469 29.05 -13.54 -1.82
C SER A 469 29.01 -14.14 -0.41
N VAL A 470 28.24 -15.23 -0.30
CA VAL A 470 28.67 -16.53 0.24
C VAL A 470 29.24 -16.54 1.67
N THR A 471 28.43 -17.08 2.58
CA THR A 471 28.78 -17.74 3.85
C THR A 471 29.84 -17.05 4.72
N SER A 472 29.40 -16.18 5.61
CA SER A 472 29.92 -15.95 6.99
C SER A 472 28.96 -14.97 7.68
N GLY A 473 28.78 -15.10 8.99
CA GLY A 473 27.68 -14.50 9.77
C GLY A 473 27.32 -13.06 9.41
N VAL A 474 26.04 -12.81 9.13
CA VAL A 474 25.50 -11.45 9.10
C VAL A 474 25.52 -10.96 10.55
N PRO A 475 26.16 -9.83 10.87
CA PRO A 475 26.13 -9.29 12.22
C PRO A 475 24.69 -9.13 12.70
N ALA A 476 24.41 -9.44 13.96
CA ALA A 476 23.13 -9.15 14.61
C ALA A 476 23.02 -7.66 14.99
N GLU A 477 23.63 -6.77 14.20
CA GLU A 477 23.77 -5.35 14.45
C GLU A 477 23.51 -4.57 13.15
N GLY A 478 22.87 -3.40 13.26
CA GLY A 478 22.57 -2.52 12.13
C GLY A 478 21.07 -2.39 11.81
N THR A 479 20.75 -1.62 10.77
CA THR A 479 19.36 -1.35 10.36
C THR A 479 18.72 -2.53 9.64
N SER A 480 19.50 -3.33 8.92
CA SER A 480 19.04 -4.54 8.22
C SER A 480 18.86 -5.72 9.19
N GLN A 481 17.64 -6.27 9.26
CA GLN A 481 17.29 -7.38 10.14
C GLN A 481 17.47 -8.76 9.48
N ARG A 482 18.37 -8.88 8.49
CA ARG A 482 18.63 -10.13 7.74
C ARG A 482 19.04 -11.32 8.62
N ASP A 483 19.68 -11.09 9.78
CA ASP A 483 20.00 -12.17 10.73
C ASP A 483 18.73 -12.85 11.28
N TYR A 484 17.68 -12.07 11.58
CA TYR A 484 16.39 -12.62 12.00
C TYR A 484 15.81 -13.56 10.95
N VAL A 485 15.94 -13.23 9.66
CA VAL A 485 15.47 -14.09 8.56
C VAL A 485 16.22 -15.43 8.54
N LYS A 486 17.55 -15.41 8.75
CA LYS A 486 18.37 -16.63 8.80
C LYS A 486 18.03 -17.52 9.98
N ARG A 487 17.82 -16.91 11.15
CA ARG A 487 17.40 -17.63 12.38
C ARG A 487 16.00 -18.19 12.22
N LEU A 488 15.08 -17.43 11.64
CA LEU A 488 13.74 -17.87 11.32
C LEU A 488 13.77 -19.11 10.42
N ALA A 489 14.54 -19.06 9.33
CA ALA A 489 14.67 -20.18 8.42
C ALA A 489 15.30 -21.42 9.10
N ALA A 490 16.23 -21.23 10.04
CA ALA A 490 16.84 -22.34 10.78
C ALA A 490 15.89 -22.94 11.84
N ALA A 491 15.11 -22.10 12.52
CA ALA A 491 14.07 -22.54 13.44
C ALA A 491 12.99 -23.33 12.70
N LEU A 492 12.51 -22.83 11.55
CA LEU A 492 11.54 -23.50 10.70
C LEU A 492 12.00 -24.87 10.24
N ASP A 493 13.27 -25.02 9.84
CA ASP A 493 13.85 -26.30 9.42
C ASP A 493 13.74 -27.35 10.54
N LYS A 494 14.15 -26.96 11.76
CA LYS A 494 14.04 -27.79 12.95
C LYS A 494 12.59 -28.12 13.33
N ASP A 495 11.69 -27.15 13.21
CA ASP A 495 10.27 -27.32 13.54
C ASP A 495 9.59 -28.26 12.54
N ILE A 496 9.89 -28.12 11.24
CA ILE A 496 9.41 -29.01 10.19
C ILE A 496 9.91 -30.44 10.43
N ASP A 497 11.21 -30.62 10.68
CA ASP A 497 11.78 -31.94 11.01
C ASP A 497 11.10 -32.57 12.23
N SER A 498 10.85 -31.78 13.27
CA SER A 498 10.18 -32.23 14.49
C SER A 498 8.74 -32.67 14.21
N ILE A 499 8.01 -31.92 13.37
CA ILE A 499 6.64 -32.25 12.94
C ILE A 499 6.62 -33.57 12.15
N GLU A 500 7.55 -33.76 11.20
CA GLU A 500 7.58 -34.95 10.36
C GLU A 500 8.02 -36.22 11.13
N GLN A 501 8.72 -36.05 12.25
CA GLN A 501 9.13 -37.13 13.16
C GLN A 501 8.06 -37.51 14.19
N LEU A 502 6.95 -36.77 14.29
CA LEU A 502 5.87 -37.09 15.24
C LEU A 502 5.34 -38.51 15.00
N LYS A 503 5.47 -39.35 16.04
CA LYS A 503 4.98 -40.73 16.01
C LYS A 503 3.48 -40.74 16.28
N GLY A 504 2.72 -41.32 15.37
CA GLY A 504 1.27 -41.52 15.45
C GLY A 504 0.79 -42.46 14.36
N GLY A 505 -0.50 -42.82 14.37
CA GLY A 505 -1.08 -43.69 13.34
C GLY A 505 -1.09 -43.09 11.93
N VAL A 506 -0.86 -41.78 11.80
CA VAL A 506 -0.88 -41.03 10.54
C VAL A 506 0.39 -40.19 10.42
N LYS A 507 1.09 -40.27 9.28
CA LYS A 507 2.34 -39.54 9.02
C LYS A 507 2.04 -38.06 8.80
N GLN A 508 2.77 -37.18 9.48
CA GLN A 508 2.65 -35.74 9.27
C GLN A 508 3.68 -35.29 8.21
N LYS A 509 3.29 -34.38 7.31
CA LYS A 509 4.21 -33.81 6.31
C LYS A 509 3.90 -32.35 6.05
N VAL A 510 4.91 -31.48 6.04
CA VAL A 510 4.73 -30.10 5.60
C VAL A 510 4.78 -30.07 4.08
N LYS A 511 3.82 -29.39 3.45
CA LYS A 511 3.68 -29.35 1.97
C LYS A 511 3.74 -27.96 1.37
N ALA A 512 3.48 -26.93 2.16
CA ALA A 512 3.45 -25.57 1.65
C ALA A 512 3.90 -24.54 2.70
N ILE A 513 4.48 -23.44 2.21
CA ILE A 513 4.83 -22.24 2.98
C ILE A 513 4.14 -21.04 2.32
N GLY A 514 3.27 -20.36 3.07
CA GLY A 514 2.62 -19.12 2.67
C GLY A 514 3.35 -17.91 3.22
N LEU A 515 3.67 -16.94 2.36
CA LEU A 515 4.24 -15.64 2.75
C LEU A 515 3.15 -14.59 2.68
N LEU A 516 2.45 -14.38 3.79
CA LEU A 516 1.26 -13.52 3.89
C LEU A 516 1.58 -12.13 4.46
N GLY A 517 2.85 -11.72 4.36
CA GLY A 517 3.30 -10.39 4.77
C GLY A 517 2.69 -9.26 3.93
N SER A 518 2.62 -8.06 4.50
CA SER A 518 2.15 -6.87 3.77
C SER A 518 3.21 -6.24 2.84
N ASP A 519 4.49 -6.41 3.14
CA ASP A 519 5.62 -5.84 2.41
C ASP A 519 6.26 -6.88 1.47
N VAL A 520 6.34 -6.55 0.18
CA VAL A 520 6.93 -7.45 -0.82
C VAL A 520 8.46 -7.52 -0.73
N GLN A 521 9.14 -6.49 -0.23
CA GLN A 521 10.58 -6.56 -0.04
C GLN A 521 10.93 -7.60 1.03
N ASP A 522 10.13 -7.67 2.10
CA ASP A 522 10.25 -8.70 3.13
C ASP A 522 9.95 -10.10 2.55
N LYS A 523 8.91 -10.24 1.70
CA LYS A 523 8.61 -11.51 1.01
C LYS A 523 9.79 -11.98 0.15
N LEU A 524 10.41 -11.08 -0.61
CA LEU A 524 11.54 -11.42 -1.48
C LEU A 524 12.76 -11.86 -0.66
N LEU A 525 13.01 -11.21 0.47
CA LEU A 525 14.09 -11.57 1.40
C LEU A 525 13.83 -12.92 2.07
N LEU A 526 12.58 -13.19 2.49
CA LEU A 526 12.18 -14.49 3.02
C LEU A 526 12.35 -15.60 1.98
N LEU A 527 11.93 -15.36 0.73
CA LEU A 527 12.11 -16.34 -0.35
C LEU A 527 13.58 -16.63 -0.64
N GLU A 528 14.45 -15.63 -0.60
CA GLU A 528 15.90 -15.78 -0.81
C GLU A 528 16.50 -16.81 0.15
N GLU A 529 16.09 -16.79 1.43
CA GLU A 529 16.60 -17.67 2.47
C GLU A 529 15.86 -19.01 2.58
N LEU A 530 14.54 -19.03 2.36
CA LEU A 530 13.70 -20.22 2.54
C LEU A 530 13.72 -21.15 1.33
N ARG A 531 13.71 -20.61 0.11
CA ARG A 531 13.57 -21.43 -1.11
C ARG A 531 14.72 -22.44 -1.30
N PRO A 532 16.00 -22.11 -1.05
CA PRO A 532 17.09 -23.08 -1.16
C PRO A 532 16.99 -24.25 -0.16
N ARG A 533 16.40 -24.00 1.02
CA ARG A 533 16.24 -25.00 2.09
C ARG A 533 15.05 -25.93 1.82
N PHE A 534 13.95 -25.39 1.33
CA PHE A 534 12.67 -26.11 1.18
C PHE A 534 12.24 -26.30 -0.28
N GLN A 535 13.06 -27.00 -1.07
CA GLN A 535 12.87 -27.08 -2.53
C GLN A 535 11.61 -27.85 -2.97
N ASP A 536 11.14 -28.79 -2.15
CA ASP A 536 9.98 -29.65 -2.44
C ASP A 536 8.64 -29.04 -1.99
N LEU A 537 8.66 -27.88 -1.33
CA LEU A 537 7.45 -27.24 -0.80
C LEU A 537 6.85 -26.26 -1.81
N VAL A 538 5.52 -26.20 -1.82
CA VAL A 538 4.79 -25.17 -2.57
C VAL A 538 4.91 -23.84 -1.81
N PHE A 539 5.41 -22.80 -2.47
CA PHE A 539 5.37 -21.45 -1.91
C PHE A 539 4.20 -20.68 -2.49
N PHE A 540 3.50 -19.93 -1.65
CA PHE A 540 2.41 -19.06 -2.08
C PHE A 540 2.41 -17.71 -1.38
N THR A 541 1.77 -16.71 -1.97
CA THR A 541 1.58 -15.39 -1.39
C THR A 541 0.31 -14.72 -1.94
N THR A 542 -0.02 -13.55 -1.42
CA THR A 542 -1.03 -12.64 -1.97
C THR A 542 -0.38 -11.45 -2.66
N ASP A 543 -1.16 -10.80 -3.52
CA ASP A 543 -0.83 -9.58 -4.26
C ASP A 543 0.29 -9.76 -5.29
N LEU A 544 -0.05 -9.57 -6.56
CA LEU A 544 0.90 -9.71 -7.65
C LEU A 544 1.71 -8.43 -7.78
N ASP A 545 3.02 -8.53 -7.64
CA ASP A 545 3.99 -7.46 -7.87
C ASP A 545 4.98 -7.89 -8.97
N ALA A 546 5.33 -6.95 -9.85
CA ALA A 546 6.28 -7.12 -10.95
C ALA A 546 7.68 -7.47 -10.45
N ARG A 547 8.05 -7.07 -9.22
CA ARG A 547 9.31 -7.44 -8.57
C ARG A 547 9.48 -8.96 -8.44
N HIS A 548 8.39 -9.73 -8.38
CA HIS A 548 8.47 -11.19 -8.40
C HIS A 548 9.10 -11.74 -9.70
N LEU A 549 9.04 -10.96 -10.79
CA LEU A 549 9.54 -11.32 -12.13
C LEU A 549 10.97 -10.82 -12.39
N ASP A 550 11.55 -10.03 -11.48
CA ASP A 550 12.87 -9.44 -11.66
C ASP A 550 13.95 -10.52 -11.82
N ALA A 551 14.86 -10.30 -12.77
CA ALA A 551 15.90 -11.27 -13.11
C ALA A 551 16.79 -11.64 -11.91
N GLY A 552 17.01 -10.70 -10.99
CA GLY A 552 17.83 -10.88 -9.79
C GLY A 552 17.21 -11.80 -8.74
N VAL A 553 15.88 -11.86 -8.64
CA VAL A 553 15.16 -12.61 -7.59
C VAL A 553 14.51 -13.89 -8.10
N LYS A 554 14.40 -14.04 -9.42
CA LYS A 554 13.82 -15.18 -10.12
C LYS A 554 14.33 -16.55 -9.68
N ARG A 555 15.57 -16.65 -9.19
CA ARG A 555 16.13 -17.90 -8.67
C ARG A 555 15.29 -18.46 -7.52
N TRP A 556 14.67 -17.60 -6.72
CA TRP A 556 13.85 -17.99 -5.57
C TRP A 556 12.37 -17.65 -5.69
N THR A 557 11.95 -16.84 -6.66
CA THR A 557 10.53 -16.55 -6.90
C THR A 557 9.86 -17.46 -7.94
N ARG A 558 10.62 -18.21 -8.74
CA ARG A 558 10.04 -19.12 -9.74
C ARG A 558 9.16 -20.20 -9.09
N ASN A 559 8.03 -20.51 -9.72
CA ASN A 559 6.97 -21.40 -9.24
C ASN A 559 6.37 -20.94 -7.89
N LEU A 560 6.40 -19.63 -7.61
CA LEU A 560 5.62 -19.01 -6.54
C LEU A 560 4.17 -18.90 -7.02
N VAL A 561 3.23 -19.39 -6.21
CA VAL A 561 1.79 -19.21 -6.44
C VAL A 561 1.36 -17.87 -5.85
N VAL A 562 0.69 -17.03 -6.63
CA VAL A 562 0.26 -15.70 -6.19
C VAL A 562 -1.24 -15.57 -6.41
N VAL A 563 -2.00 -15.31 -5.36
CA VAL A 563 -3.43 -14.98 -5.49
C VAL A 563 -3.63 -13.48 -5.32
N SER A 564 -4.34 -12.87 -6.26
CA SER A 564 -4.58 -11.42 -6.25
C SER A 564 -5.95 -11.06 -6.80
N SER A 565 -6.46 -9.89 -6.40
CA SER A 565 -7.69 -9.34 -6.97
C SER A 565 -7.55 -8.91 -8.42
N PHE A 566 -6.35 -8.45 -8.80
CA PHE A 566 -6.05 -7.92 -10.14
C PHE A 566 -4.73 -8.47 -10.66
N GLY A 567 -4.54 -8.41 -11.98
CA GLY A 567 -3.22 -8.62 -12.58
C GLY A 567 -2.44 -7.31 -12.73
N LEU A 568 -1.30 -7.37 -13.43
CA LEU A 568 -0.50 -6.19 -13.78
C LEU A 568 -1.06 -5.40 -14.99
N ARG A 569 -2.12 -5.91 -15.62
CA ARG A 569 -2.84 -5.26 -16.71
C ARG A 569 -4.34 -5.46 -16.55
N LEU A 570 -5.10 -4.44 -16.93
CA LEU A 570 -6.53 -4.58 -17.17
C LEU A 570 -6.75 -5.03 -18.61
N ILE A 571 -7.58 -6.06 -18.76
CA ILE A 571 -8.03 -6.59 -20.04
C ILE A 571 -9.57 -6.46 -20.03
N ASP A 572 -10.22 -6.20 -21.18
CA ASP A 572 -11.68 -6.12 -21.34
C ASP A 572 -12.30 -7.44 -21.84
N ASP A 573 -13.64 -7.49 -21.97
CA ASP A 573 -14.41 -8.67 -22.38
C ASP A 573 -13.98 -9.30 -23.72
N HIS A 574 -13.24 -8.57 -24.57
CA HIS A 574 -12.76 -9.04 -25.86
C HIS A 574 -11.33 -9.59 -25.80
N GLY A 575 -10.68 -9.51 -24.64
CA GLY A 575 -9.27 -9.86 -24.47
C GLY A 575 -8.34 -8.69 -24.81
N ASP A 576 -8.86 -7.49 -25.02
CA ASP A 576 -8.10 -6.30 -25.37
C ASP A 576 -7.68 -5.51 -24.13
N VAL A 577 -6.56 -4.79 -24.25
CA VAL A 577 -5.98 -4.03 -23.13
C VAL A 577 -6.82 -2.78 -22.87
N SER A 578 -7.65 -2.80 -21.83
CA SER A 578 -8.63 -1.74 -21.53
C SER A 578 -8.01 -0.46 -20.95
N GLN A 579 -6.79 -0.54 -20.42
CA GLN A 579 -6.01 0.59 -19.91
C GLN A 579 -5.44 1.52 -21.01
N GLY A 580 -5.64 1.19 -22.30
CA GLY A 580 -5.17 2.01 -23.42
C GLY A 580 -3.65 2.09 -23.52
N SER A 581 -3.10 3.30 -23.66
CA SER A 581 -1.64 3.55 -23.77
C SER A 581 -0.89 3.45 -22.45
N VAL A 582 -1.59 3.26 -21.32
CA VAL A 582 -0.96 3.11 -20.02
C VAL A 582 -0.16 1.79 -19.98
N PRO A 583 1.13 1.81 -19.60
CA PRO A 583 1.94 0.60 -19.50
C PRO A 583 1.41 -0.35 -18.41
N PRO A 584 1.84 -1.63 -18.39
CA PRO A 584 1.51 -2.52 -17.29
C PRO A 584 1.97 -1.92 -15.96
N PHE A 585 1.13 -2.09 -14.94
CA PHE A 585 1.39 -1.62 -13.60
C PHE A 585 2.45 -2.49 -12.91
N ARG A 586 3.10 -1.92 -11.89
CA ARG A 586 4.10 -2.61 -11.07
C ARG A 586 3.47 -3.57 -10.09
N ASP A 587 2.22 -3.37 -9.70
CA ASP A 587 1.50 -4.27 -8.80
C ASP A 587 -0.01 -4.25 -9.05
N SER A 588 -0.71 -5.22 -8.46
CA SER A 588 -2.16 -5.33 -8.53
C SER A 588 -2.90 -4.22 -7.78
N GLN A 589 -2.24 -3.54 -6.84
CA GLN A 589 -2.84 -2.42 -6.10
C GLN A 589 -2.96 -1.17 -6.98
N GLN A 590 -1.96 -0.88 -7.80
CA GLN A 590 -2.03 0.17 -8.82
C GLN A 590 -3.16 -0.10 -9.82
N THR A 591 -3.29 -1.34 -10.28
CA THR A 591 -4.37 -1.77 -11.15
C THR A 591 -5.75 -1.50 -10.53
N ALA A 592 -5.90 -1.78 -9.23
CA ALA A 592 -7.12 -1.49 -8.48
C ALA A 592 -7.38 0.03 -8.35
N ILE A 593 -6.37 0.83 -7.97
CA ILE A 593 -6.48 2.29 -7.84
C ILE A 593 -6.86 2.96 -9.17
N PHE A 594 -6.24 2.53 -10.27
CA PHE A 594 -6.58 3.01 -11.61
C PHE A 594 -8.06 2.75 -11.91
N THR A 595 -8.54 1.53 -11.67
CA THR A 595 -9.94 1.14 -11.86
C THR A 595 -10.88 1.96 -10.97
N ALA A 596 -10.54 2.14 -9.70
CA ALA A 596 -11.28 2.99 -8.76
C ALA A 596 -11.38 4.44 -9.25
N THR A 597 -10.29 4.96 -9.81
CA THR A 597 -10.26 6.33 -10.35
C THR A 597 -11.19 6.45 -11.56
N GLN A 598 -11.20 5.46 -12.45
CA GLN A 598 -12.15 5.46 -13.57
C GLN A 598 -13.62 5.39 -13.08
N LEU A 599 -13.93 4.51 -12.14
CA LEU A 599 -15.26 4.38 -11.54
C LEU A 599 -15.69 5.65 -10.81
N ALA A 600 -14.74 6.30 -10.12
CA ALA A 600 -14.95 7.57 -9.46
C ALA A 600 -15.38 8.65 -10.45
N LEU A 601 -14.88 8.65 -11.69
CA LEU A 601 -15.10 9.72 -12.65
C LEU A 601 -16.30 9.51 -13.58
N THR A 602 -16.72 8.27 -13.85
CA THR A 602 -17.80 7.96 -14.80
C THR A 602 -19.22 8.04 -14.21
N ASN A 603 -19.39 8.55 -12.98
CA ASN A 603 -20.65 8.52 -12.21
C ASN A 603 -21.24 7.10 -12.03
N GLN A 604 -20.47 6.07 -12.39
CA GLN A 604 -20.90 4.69 -12.27
C GLN A 604 -20.80 4.19 -10.84
N ALA A 605 -20.00 4.77 -9.95
CA ALA A 605 -19.92 4.35 -8.55
C ALA A 605 -21.29 4.39 -7.83
N SER A 606 -22.12 5.40 -8.10
CA SER A 606 -23.49 5.50 -7.57
C SER A 606 -24.48 4.51 -8.20
N GLN A 607 -24.30 4.13 -9.48
CA GLN A 607 -25.08 3.08 -10.16
C GLN A 607 -24.54 1.66 -9.88
N ALA A 608 -23.28 1.57 -9.47
CA ALA A 608 -22.55 0.35 -9.14
C ALA A 608 -22.72 -0.07 -7.68
N LYS A 609 -23.50 0.66 -6.86
CA LYS A 609 -23.88 0.18 -5.54
C LYS A 609 -24.67 -1.14 -5.62
N ASP A 610 -25.46 -1.31 -6.68
CA ASP A 610 -26.18 -2.56 -6.95
C ASP A 610 -25.32 -3.57 -7.74
N THR A 611 -24.31 -3.13 -8.51
CA THR A 611 -23.60 -4.00 -9.47
C THR A 611 -22.10 -4.18 -9.24
N GLY A 612 -21.36 -3.23 -8.67
CA GLY A 612 -19.91 -3.28 -8.48
C GLY A 612 -19.45 -4.14 -7.29
N GLY A 613 -20.15 -4.06 -6.16
CA GLY A 613 -19.94 -4.98 -5.05
C GLY A 613 -20.43 -6.41 -5.34
N GLN A 614 -21.41 -6.54 -6.25
CA GLN A 614 -21.91 -7.83 -6.74
C GLN A 614 -20.95 -8.43 -7.77
N TYR A 615 -20.39 -7.60 -8.66
CA TYR A 615 -19.45 -8.01 -9.71
C TYR A 615 -18.20 -8.75 -9.19
N LEU A 616 -17.58 -8.29 -8.10
CA LEU A 616 -16.44 -8.98 -7.49
C LEU A 616 -16.81 -10.10 -6.53
N ARG A 617 -18.06 -10.14 -6.03
CA ARG A 617 -18.56 -11.36 -5.37
C ARG A 617 -18.67 -12.50 -6.38
N ASP A 618 -19.09 -12.15 -7.60
CA ASP A 618 -19.36 -13.10 -8.69
C ASP A 618 -18.11 -13.43 -9.52
N THR A 619 -17.03 -12.64 -9.41
CA THR A 619 -15.74 -12.91 -10.06
C THR A 619 -14.81 -13.59 -9.04
N PRO A 620 -14.13 -14.70 -9.39
CA PRO A 620 -13.14 -15.29 -8.50
C PRO A 620 -11.84 -14.46 -8.46
N PRO A 621 -11.07 -14.51 -7.36
CA PRO A 621 -9.72 -14.02 -7.34
C PRO A 621 -8.87 -14.63 -8.46
N ARG A 622 -7.86 -13.89 -8.91
CA ARG A 622 -6.91 -14.39 -9.89
C ARG A 622 -5.81 -15.19 -9.23
N VAL A 623 -5.42 -16.28 -9.86
CA VAL A 623 -4.34 -17.17 -9.42
C VAL A 623 -3.24 -17.09 -10.46
N PHE A 624 -2.01 -16.82 -10.04
CA PHE A 624 -0.84 -16.74 -10.91
C PHE A 624 0.24 -17.70 -10.45
N GLU A 625 1.03 -18.20 -11.39
CA GLU A 625 2.32 -18.84 -11.10
C GLU A 625 3.45 -18.02 -11.71
N ILE A 626 4.46 -17.69 -10.90
CA ILE A 626 5.64 -16.96 -11.36
C ILE A 626 6.48 -17.87 -12.26
N GLY A 627 6.41 -17.63 -13.56
CA GLY A 627 7.08 -18.41 -14.59
C GLY A 627 8.51 -17.95 -14.88
N ARG A 628 9.04 -18.39 -16.03
CA ARG A 628 10.37 -17.96 -16.48
C ARG A 628 10.35 -16.56 -17.07
N THR A 629 9.25 -16.06 -17.62
CA THR A 629 9.24 -14.78 -18.33
C THR A 629 8.12 -13.87 -17.88
N GLU A 630 7.06 -14.46 -17.33
CA GLU A 630 5.83 -13.78 -16.99
C GLU A 630 5.18 -14.46 -15.79
N ALA A 631 4.22 -13.77 -15.17
CA ALA A 631 3.28 -14.37 -14.25
C ALA A 631 2.19 -15.07 -15.09
N VAL A 632 2.21 -16.40 -15.08
CA VAL A 632 1.25 -17.22 -15.84
C VAL A 632 -0.07 -17.20 -15.09
N ASP A 633 -1.14 -16.76 -15.76
CA ASP A 633 -2.48 -16.74 -15.18
C ASP A 633 -3.10 -18.15 -15.19
N LEU A 634 -3.38 -18.66 -14.00
CA LEU A 634 -4.00 -19.97 -13.72
C LEU A 634 -5.45 -19.83 -13.25
N SER A 635 -6.04 -18.63 -13.31
CA SER A 635 -7.37 -18.38 -12.77
C SER A 635 -8.43 -19.32 -13.38
N PRO A 636 -9.44 -19.75 -12.61
CA PRO A 636 -10.52 -20.57 -13.15
C PRO A 636 -11.26 -19.86 -14.29
N GLN A 637 -11.53 -20.58 -15.38
CA GLN A 637 -12.33 -20.07 -16.49
C GLN A 637 -13.79 -19.95 -16.02
N VAL A 638 -14.30 -18.72 -15.84
CA VAL A 638 -15.71 -18.49 -15.50
C VAL A 638 -16.47 -18.07 -16.75
N THR A 639 -17.62 -18.70 -17.02
CA THR A 639 -18.55 -18.31 -18.09
C THR A 639 -18.80 -16.80 -18.08
N PRO A 640 -18.80 -16.13 -19.24
CA PRO A 640 -18.89 -14.67 -19.33
C PRO A 640 -20.23 -14.19 -18.74
N THR A 641 -20.15 -13.38 -17.68
CA THR A 641 -21.25 -12.52 -17.23
C THR A 641 -21.15 -11.19 -18.00
N PRO A 642 -22.27 -10.54 -18.34
CA PRO A 642 -22.32 -9.46 -19.34
C PRO A 642 -21.70 -8.11 -18.94
N ARG A 643 -20.92 -8.06 -17.85
CA ARG A 643 -20.16 -6.87 -17.44
C ARG A 643 -18.92 -7.35 -16.70
N LYS A 644 -17.87 -7.79 -17.41
CA LYS A 644 -16.61 -8.16 -16.76
C LYS A 644 -15.58 -7.04 -16.90
N ILE A 645 -15.15 -6.49 -15.75
CA ILE A 645 -13.96 -5.63 -15.68
C ILE A 645 -12.70 -6.44 -16.04
N HIS A 646 -12.74 -7.79 -15.98
CA HIS A 646 -11.67 -8.68 -16.48
C HIS A 646 -12.12 -9.95 -17.21
N PRO A 647 -11.59 -10.23 -18.41
CA PRO A 647 -11.80 -11.46 -19.18
C PRO A 647 -10.89 -12.61 -18.72
N VAL A 648 -11.28 -13.76 -19.25
CA VAL A 648 -10.78 -15.11 -19.04
C VAL A 648 -9.28 -15.33 -19.37
N PRO A 649 -8.59 -16.25 -18.65
CA PRO A 649 -7.17 -16.54 -18.82
C PRO A 649 -6.81 -16.95 -20.25
N PHE A 650 -5.64 -16.50 -20.67
CA PHE A 650 -5.01 -16.84 -21.95
C PHE A 650 -4.57 -18.31 -21.94
N GLY A 651 -5.47 -19.21 -22.35
CA GLY A 651 -5.21 -20.62 -22.56
C GLY A 651 -5.64 -21.05 -23.96
N PHE A 652 -4.66 -21.19 -24.87
CA PHE A 652 -4.80 -21.79 -26.20
C PHE A 652 -5.80 -21.14 -27.18
N GLN A 653 -5.45 -19.94 -27.68
CA GLN A 653 -5.97 -19.45 -28.97
C GLN A 653 -5.39 -20.20 -30.20
N LEU A 654 -4.81 -21.41 -30.06
CA LEU A 654 -4.48 -22.22 -31.25
C LEU A 654 -5.76 -22.69 -31.99
N GLY A 655 -6.90 -22.83 -31.30
CA GLY A 655 -8.15 -23.28 -31.92
C GLY A 655 -8.80 -22.26 -32.86
N TRP A 656 -8.63 -20.96 -32.60
CA TRP A 656 -9.28 -19.89 -33.39
C TRP A 656 -8.59 -19.64 -34.74
N TYR A 657 -7.26 -19.74 -34.79
CA TYR A 657 -6.53 -19.64 -36.06
C TYR A 657 -6.75 -20.87 -36.95
N HIS A 658 -6.90 -22.07 -36.38
CA HIS A 658 -7.23 -23.27 -37.17
C HIS A 658 -8.66 -23.24 -37.74
N ALA A 659 -9.65 -22.71 -37.02
CA ALA A 659 -11.03 -22.65 -37.51
C ALA A 659 -11.20 -21.65 -38.67
N LYS A 660 -10.48 -20.51 -38.66
CA LYS A 660 -10.47 -19.58 -39.80
C LYS A 660 -9.64 -20.10 -40.96
N LEU A 661 -8.50 -20.76 -40.73
CA LEU A 661 -7.71 -21.36 -41.80
C LEU A 661 -8.47 -22.51 -42.49
N PHE A 662 -9.22 -23.33 -41.75
CA PHE A 662 -10.09 -24.36 -42.33
C PHE A 662 -11.25 -23.76 -43.13
N LYS A 663 -11.91 -22.70 -42.63
CA LYS A 663 -12.93 -21.98 -43.41
C LYS A 663 -12.36 -21.29 -44.65
N PHE A 664 -11.14 -20.76 -44.60
CA PHE A 664 -10.50 -20.12 -45.74
C PHE A 664 -10.09 -21.13 -46.82
N ILE A 665 -9.60 -22.31 -46.40
CA ILE A 665 -9.23 -23.40 -47.31
C ILE A 665 -10.49 -24.07 -47.90
N SER A 666 -11.56 -24.25 -47.13
CA SER A 666 -12.83 -24.79 -47.65
C SER A 666 -13.56 -23.87 -48.63
N ILE A 667 -13.30 -22.56 -48.61
CA ILE A 667 -13.87 -21.58 -49.58
C ILE A 667 -13.09 -21.57 -50.90
N PHE A 668 -11.86 -22.08 -50.93
CA PHE A 668 -11.04 -22.18 -52.15
C PHE A 668 -11.03 -23.59 -52.79
N LEU A 669 -11.67 -24.57 -52.16
CA LEU A 669 -11.77 -25.97 -52.63
C LEU A 669 -13.21 -26.40 -53.00
N LEU A 670 -14.13 -25.44 -53.10
CA LEU A 670 -15.46 -25.53 -53.71
C LEU A 670 -15.51 -24.55 -54.87
#